data_AF-A0A5C2HFY2-F1
#
_entry.id   AF-A0A5C2HFY2-F1
#
_cell.length_a   1.000
_cell.length_b   1.000
_cell.length_c   1.000
_cell.angle_alpha   90.00
_cell.angle_beta   90.00
_cell.angle_gamma   90.00
#
_symmetry.space_group_name_H-M   'P 1'
#
loop_
_entity.id
_entity.type
_entity.pdbx_description
1 polymer ?
#
loop_
_entity_poly.entity_id
_entity_poly.type
_entity_poly.pdbx_seq_one_letter_code
_entity_poly.pdbx_strand_id
1 'polypeptide(L)'
;MNIAYKPIIYLLCSQDSPTVESAALFQVMSIRPNDNSSNKSVKPYQLLDQLPLEEMRQKRSQIVAILYDFEAWEGDGKIETAVKYDFFRSICRKFFITEFKGIPFFGIGDTAGRWGLTYADLQCSGVSKLSAKFSEAMRDLNVGYFDNPFPHQIEAEMFKEIQPTPPIYTEDRLRRAIASTLGWVNGTVTLKAMSNGLSGARVFIASAQDKAPILIKVAPWLTAQQEYNGFQFVISPKLKNYIANIIPVGNNLGPILIHDDHKGDDDTIHLNDQLGVLAYSIVGYTSQKPNIKSLKELLQQAQHPENLQTRLKLTFKRLIAQLHSEESGLKPQQQTLWGWLGEALPIPYSAKIVTDTTKPIVLHNYQNAPYRLKLASAARLAELAWHKMWLELQQNHKQPVTLDSFVLTELDTATHTLRLRHPNLGFRIECRSTEAIKADFWVRLGMPVTVTVQFDRSATGAQGYRKLKDNTLYPQLFNSYTDTTPALPPLSLTYPAYSGTIHGDLNLDNIIFTLSEEAAETSGDSGWLIDFEKSRSDGLIAFDYAKLEIELWHHTLLDALHPLMLELDSEPRQSLITELLSDIDKSADDILPRIEQRLKAWVGDWITQSQHYPRFTELLKIHATIRQAALKSLKSSTLPTELSLALSLYAFTAIKFRPAKESGKHREGLKQIAEHYAQQWQLGQNTSLPEVVDTNWQDKIATLCENASEERQWLELDRTLVALTQKPLDYAIATLQGSVTPLHWGEQQAWDIASTGSVANITPIIGYLWLQVKRLQQSEKSIVIPKISSSGNSCGTVDILAAGGYSFTSDEEEIRERIEADGGLFCRQDEERVLVDKVTMARRKALNLMKDPKLTFASILAKKVLMGCSHAVIDIKLGRDTKLIPTHSASVQQIETLCGLSREPPNPLPQITPEQYRAAIDLLQPLLTANHLYAITANETDNHLLKLEPPENSPAPTTHLPRQLNLLFTNADTPQCRAIGRKLILIHLERLLESDTPFSDLPDKWKQLFYQQLPQALEITHPDQAQLKQAWSTLKTQLPELEQDSVIAALKRHLVDNRPSEKLLNDDNLCACTINAEHDGTITSIDANALDQLFERLSDTGIQHDPDVGIWLHKLPTEAFCKGDALLTLFYRPDNPFNPQQLPAYLQRWQQQVILVHKRDNSCA
;
A
#
# COMPACT_ATOMS: atom_id res chain seq x y z
N MET A 1 -49.38 0.92 -17.86
CA MET A 1 -49.70 0.86 -16.43
C MET A 1 -48.44 0.49 -15.67
N ASN A 2 -48.06 1.35 -14.73
CA ASN A 2 -46.97 1.25 -13.74
C ASN A 2 -45.58 0.84 -14.22
N ILE A 3 -44.86 1.78 -14.85
CA ILE A 3 -43.41 1.82 -14.73
C ILE A 3 -43.13 2.27 -13.29
N ALA A 4 -43.06 1.31 -12.37
CA ALA A 4 -42.57 1.56 -11.02
C ALA A 4 -41.06 1.83 -11.14
N TYR A 5 -40.68 3.11 -11.06
CA TYR A 5 -39.28 3.51 -11.18
C TYR A 5 -38.42 2.82 -10.12
N LYS A 6 -37.41 2.09 -10.61
CA LYS A 6 -36.42 1.40 -9.78
C LYS A 6 -35.47 2.44 -9.17
N PRO A 7 -35.13 2.34 -7.87
CA PRO A 7 -34.08 3.14 -7.28
C PRO A 7 -32.75 2.91 -7.99
N ILE A 8 -31.95 3.98 -8.09
CA ILE A 8 -30.81 4.01 -9.00
C ILE A 8 -29.49 3.86 -8.25
N ILE A 9 -29.45 4.36 -7.01
CA ILE A 9 -28.34 4.14 -6.09
C ILE A 9 -28.89 3.61 -4.77
N TYR A 10 -28.28 2.54 -4.27
CA TYR A 10 -28.54 1.98 -2.95
C TYR A 10 -27.29 2.13 -2.09
N LEU A 11 -27.45 2.71 -0.90
CA LEU A 11 -26.39 2.83 0.10
C LEU A 11 -26.65 1.80 1.18
N LEU A 12 -25.65 1.01 1.53
CA LEU A 12 -25.73 0.09 2.66
C LEU A 12 -25.11 0.76 3.88
N CYS A 13 -25.90 1.09 4.91
CA CYS A 13 -25.46 1.82 6.09
C CYS A 13 -25.45 0.93 7.35
N SER A 14 -24.43 0.98 8.22
CA SER A 14 -24.46 0.29 9.53
C SER A 14 -25.41 0.98 10.51
N GLN A 15 -26.16 0.22 11.34
CA GLN A 15 -26.99 0.80 12.40
C GLN A 15 -26.22 1.00 13.72
N ASP A 16 -26.48 2.13 14.40
CA ASP A 16 -26.05 2.38 15.77
C ASP A 16 -27.04 1.71 16.75
N SER A 17 -26.82 0.47 17.15
CA SER A 17 -27.62 -0.15 18.24
C SER A 17 -26.75 -0.98 19.21
N PRO A 18 -26.81 -0.71 20.53
CA PRO A 18 -26.05 -1.43 21.55
C PRO A 18 -26.76 -2.67 22.13
N THR A 19 -27.84 -3.20 21.52
CA THR A 19 -28.57 -4.36 22.07
C THR A 19 -28.54 -5.59 21.13
N VAL A 20 -28.23 -6.74 21.74
CA VAL A 20 -27.84 -8.02 21.11
C VAL A 20 -28.99 -8.75 20.37
N GLU A 21 -30.22 -8.25 20.38
CA GLU A 21 -31.41 -9.04 19.99
C GLU A 21 -32.11 -8.68 18.66
N SER A 22 -31.56 -7.82 17.79
CA SER A 22 -32.15 -7.60 16.45
C SER A 22 -31.20 -7.91 15.29
N ALA A 23 -31.48 -9.00 14.56
CA ALA A 23 -30.64 -9.59 13.51
C ALA A 23 -30.60 -8.83 12.16
N ALA A 24 -30.62 -7.50 12.15
CA ALA A 24 -30.39 -6.71 10.94
C ALA A 24 -29.39 -5.57 11.21
N LEU A 25 -28.11 -5.83 10.95
CA LEU A 25 -26.97 -4.91 11.18
C LEU A 25 -26.89 -3.72 10.21
N PHE A 26 -27.65 -3.73 9.11
CA PHE A 26 -27.52 -2.74 8.03
C PHE A 26 -28.87 -2.23 7.50
N GLN A 27 -28.93 -0.95 7.16
CA GLN A 27 -30.07 -0.28 6.51
C GLN A 27 -29.73 0.04 5.04
N VAL A 28 -30.60 -0.34 4.10
CA VAL A 28 -30.47 0.03 2.69
C VAL A 28 -31.19 1.36 2.44
N MET A 29 -30.45 2.39 2.06
CA MET A 29 -31.00 3.69 1.67
C MET A 29 -31.08 3.78 0.15
N SER A 30 -32.28 3.97 -0.39
CA SER A 30 -32.49 4.03 -1.83
C SER A 30 -32.64 5.49 -2.29
N ILE A 31 -31.82 5.93 -3.25
CA ILE A 31 -31.86 7.27 -3.82
C ILE A 31 -32.58 7.22 -5.17
N ARG A 32 -33.55 8.13 -5.36
CA ARG A 32 -34.28 8.33 -6.61
C ARG A 32 -34.12 9.79 -7.07
N PRO A 33 -33.92 10.05 -8.37
CA PRO A 33 -33.90 11.42 -8.87
C PRO A 33 -35.26 12.10 -8.66
N ASN A 34 -35.25 13.42 -8.41
CA ASN A 34 -36.46 14.21 -8.16
C ASN A 34 -37.37 14.28 -9.40
N ASP A 35 -38.64 13.91 -9.26
CA ASP A 35 -39.66 13.71 -10.32
C ASP A 35 -40.03 14.96 -11.16
N ASN A 36 -39.47 16.14 -10.88
CA ASN A 36 -39.92 17.40 -11.48
C ASN A 36 -39.29 17.76 -12.84
N SER A 37 -38.42 16.91 -13.41
CA SER A 37 -37.80 17.18 -14.72
C SER A 37 -38.56 16.50 -15.88
N SER A 38 -39.59 17.17 -16.38
CA SER A 38 -40.30 16.74 -17.58
C SER A 38 -39.43 16.84 -18.85
N ASN A 39 -39.22 15.70 -19.52
CA ASN A 39 -38.91 15.52 -20.96
C ASN A 39 -37.72 16.26 -21.62
N LYS A 40 -36.69 16.72 -20.90
CA LYS A 40 -35.44 17.22 -21.53
C LYS A 40 -34.24 16.33 -21.21
N SER A 41 -33.42 16.04 -22.21
CA SER A 41 -32.17 15.29 -22.06
C SER A 41 -31.26 15.97 -21.03
N VAL A 42 -31.04 15.31 -19.89
CA VAL A 42 -30.18 15.79 -18.81
C VAL A 42 -28.72 15.50 -19.19
N LYS A 43 -27.83 16.50 -19.08
CA LYS A 43 -26.40 16.29 -19.36
C LYS A 43 -25.74 15.52 -18.21
N PRO A 44 -24.71 14.67 -18.43
CA PRO A 44 -24.15 13.77 -17.41
C PRO A 44 -23.71 14.42 -16.09
N TYR A 45 -23.22 15.67 -16.12
CA TYR A 45 -22.83 16.38 -14.89
C TYR A 45 -24.03 16.87 -14.06
N GLN A 46 -25.19 17.11 -14.70
CA GLN A 46 -26.42 17.51 -14.01
C GLN A 46 -27.09 16.34 -13.27
N LEU A 47 -26.63 15.10 -13.50
CA LEU A 47 -27.05 13.91 -12.76
C LEU A 47 -26.39 13.85 -11.37
N LEU A 48 -25.18 14.39 -11.22
CA LEU A 48 -24.53 14.51 -9.90
C LEU A 48 -25.27 15.48 -8.99
N ASP A 49 -25.82 16.56 -9.54
CA ASP A 49 -26.61 17.55 -8.80
C ASP A 49 -27.95 17.00 -8.28
N GLN A 50 -28.41 15.85 -8.81
CA GLN A 50 -29.64 15.19 -8.37
C GLN A 50 -29.41 14.17 -7.25
N LEU A 51 -28.14 13.88 -6.90
CA LEU A 51 -27.79 13.00 -5.82
C LEU A 51 -27.72 13.77 -4.49
N PRO A 52 -28.16 13.19 -3.37
CA PRO A 52 -28.00 13.78 -2.05
C PRO A 52 -26.56 13.61 -1.56
N LEU A 53 -25.60 14.12 -2.35
CA LEU A 53 -24.16 13.90 -2.15
C LEU A 53 -23.70 14.36 -0.77
N GLU A 54 -24.32 15.42 -0.24
CA GLU A 54 -23.99 15.90 1.10
C GLU A 54 -24.50 14.95 2.20
N GLU A 55 -25.70 14.37 2.05
CA GLU A 55 -26.20 13.33 2.96
C GLU A 55 -25.33 12.07 2.88
N MET A 56 -24.88 11.72 1.67
CA MET A 56 -23.95 10.61 1.46
C MET A 56 -22.60 10.88 2.14
N ARG A 57 -22.03 12.09 2.00
CA ARG A 57 -20.77 12.47 2.67
C ARG A 57 -20.91 12.47 4.19
N GLN A 58 -22.03 12.94 4.71
CA GLN A 58 -22.34 12.92 6.15
C GLN A 58 -22.43 11.50 6.70
N LYS A 59 -23.02 10.57 5.93
CA LYS A 59 -23.13 9.15 6.29
C LYS A 59 -21.93 8.33 5.83
N ARG A 60 -20.85 8.93 5.32
CA ARG A 60 -19.73 8.22 4.69
C ARG A 60 -19.12 7.13 5.58
N SER A 61 -19.00 7.37 6.89
CA SER A 61 -18.50 6.36 7.85
C SER A 61 -19.48 5.21 8.09
N GLN A 62 -20.77 5.45 7.87
CA GLN A 62 -21.82 4.44 7.96
C GLN A 62 -22.03 3.73 6.62
N ILE A 63 -21.76 4.39 5.48
CA ILE A 63 -21.90 3.82 4.13
C ILE A 63 -20.80 2.81 3.91
N VAL A 64 -21.19 1.55 3.96
CA VAL A 64 -20.30 0.42 3.84
C VAL A 64 -20.12 0.01 2.37
N ALA A 65 -21.08 0.32 1.50
CA ALA A 65 -20.94 0.22 0.04
C ALA A 65 -21.99 1.06 -0.70
N ILE A 66 -21.68 1.36 -1.96
CA ILE A 66 -22.57 2.04 -2.90
C ILE A 66 -22.87 1.12 -4.07
N LEU A 67 -24.14 0.77 -4.23
CA LEU A 67 -24.65 -0.04 -5.32
C LEU A 67 -25.36 0.86 -6.33
N TYR A 68 -25.12 0.69 -7.63
CA TYR A 68 -25.64 1.61 -8.65
C TYR A 68 -26.12 0.88 -9.91
N ASP A 69 -27.14 1.39 -10.58
CA ASP A 69 -27.58 0.93 -11.91
C ASP A 69 -27.49 2.10 -12.91
N PHE A 70 -26.29 2.35 -13.45
CA PHE A 70 -26.07 3.47 -14.37
C PHE A 70 -26.69 3.22 -15.75
N GLU A 71 -26.88 1.96 -16.17
CA GLU A 71 -27.53 1.63 -17.44
C GLU A 71 -29.01 2.01 -17.42
N ALA A 72 -29.72 1.73 -16.32
CA ALA A 72 -31.09 2.20 -16.12
C ALA A 72 -31.18 3.74 -15.98
N TRP A 73 -30.11 4.40 -15.53
CA TRP A 73 -30.08 5.85 -15.30
C TRP A 73 -29.70 6.68 -16.53
N GLU A 74 -28.82 6.16 -17.37
CA GLU A 74 -28.34 6.83 -18.59
C GLU A 74 -29.25 6.55 -19.81
N GLY A 75 -30.12 5.53 -19.72
CA GLY A 75 -31.35 5.39 -20.51
C GLY A 75 -31.21 4.63 -21.85
N ASP A 76 -32.16 3.70 -22.06
CA ASP A 76 -32.40 2.94 -23.29
C ASP A 76 -32.28 3.79 -24.58
N GLY A 77 -31.17 3.62 -25.30
CA GLY A 77 -31.10 3.88 -26.74
C GLY A 77 -31.11 5.34 -27.24
N LYS A 78 -30.99 6.36 -26.38
CA LYS A 78 -30.96 7.78 -26.85
C LYS A 78 -29.60 8.46 -26.75
N ILE A 79 -28.59 7.82 -26.18
CA ILE A 79 -27.19 8.30 -26.15
C ILE A 79 -26.37 7.52 -27.19
N GLU A 80 -26.87 7.40 -28.42
CA GLU A 80 -26.31 6.47 -29.40
C GLU A 80 -25.11 7.00 -30.20
N THR A 81 -24.60 8.21 -29.93
CA THR A 81 -23.55 8.82 -30.77
C THR A 81 -22.27 9.26 -30.06
N ALA A 82 -22.19 9.22 -28.72
CA ALA A 82 -20.98 9.63 -28.00
C ALA A 82 -20.22 8.49 -27.32
N VAL A 83 -20.83 7.30 -27.15
CA VAL A 83 -20.29 6.22 -26.30
C VAL A 83 -19.62 5.09 -27.10
N LYS A 84 -19.60 5.15 -28.44
CA LYS A 84 -18.98 4.11 -29.28
C LYS A 84 -17.45 4.00 -29.18
N TYR A 85 -16.76 4.76 -28.32
CA TYR A 85 -15.30 4.71 -28.22
C TYR A 85 -14.68 4.80 -26.81
N ASP A 86 -15.44 4.76 -25.71
CA ASP A 86 -14.80 4.82 -24.40
C ASP A 86 -15.74 4.35 -23.28
N PHE A 87 -15.76 3.05 -23.00
CA PHE A 87 -16.53 2.44 -21.90
C PHE A 87 -16.08 2.92 -20.49
N PHE A 88 -15.03 3.76 -20.42
CA PHE A 88 -14.44 4.30 -19.19
C PHE A 88 -15.01 5.66 -18.71
N ARG A 89 -16.09 6.21 -19.30
CA ARG A 89 -16.51 7.60 -19.06
C ARG A 89 -17.85 7.85 -18.35
N SER A 90 -18.24 7.04 -17.35
CA SER A 90 -19.28 7.52 -16.43
C SER A 90 -18.67 8.56 -15.46
N ILE A 91 -18.99 9.84 -15.68
CA ILE A 91 -18.59 10.95 -14.82
C ILE A 91 -19.03 10.70 -13.37
N CYS A 92 -20.23 10.11 -13.17
CA CYS A 92 -20.74 9.71 -11.86
C CYS A 92 -19.85 8.64 -11.21
N ARG A 93 -19.47 7.59 -11.95
CA ARG A 93 -18.56 6.55 -11.44
C ARG A 93 -17.19 7.13 -11.02
N LYS A 94 -16.60 7.99 -11.86
CA LYS A 94 -15.32 8.65 -11.55
C LYS A 94 -15.42 9.56 -10.33
N PHE A 95 -16.49 10.35 -10.24
CA PHE A 95 -16.78 11.23 -9.11
C PHE A 95 -16.88 10.42 -7.81
N PHE A 96 -17.69 9.37 -7.79
CA PHE A 96 -17.86 8.56 -6.61
C PHE A 96 -16.60 7.80 -6.15
N ILE A 97 -15.81 7.27 -7.09
CA ILE A 97 -14.52 6.63 -6.78
C ILE A 97 -13.56 7.64 -6.14
N THR A 98 -13.63 8.90 -6.56
CA THR A 98 -12.75 9.97 -6.07
C THR A 98 -13.21 10.48 -4.69
N GLU A 99 -14.50 10.76 -4.53
CA GLU A 99 -15.09 11.40 -3.34
C GLU A 99 -15.40 10.42 -2.20
N PHE A 100 -15.74 9.18 -2.53
CA PHE A 100 -16.02 8.11 -1.58
C PHE A 100 -14.90 7.06 -1.59
N LYS A 101 -13.66 7.51 -1.81
CA LYS A 101 -12.44 6.68 -1.85
C LYS A 101 -12.36 5.79 -0.60
N GLY A 102 -12.22 4.48 -0.80
CA GLY A 102 -12.23 3.48 0.27
C GLY A 102 -13.59 2.85 0.58
N ILE A 103 -14.68 3.29 -0.08
CA ILE A 103 -16.00 2.66 -0.01
C ILE A 103 -16.23 1.84 -1.30
N PRO A 104 -16.51 0.53 -1.21
CA PRO A 104 -16.78 -0.33 -2.36
C PRO A 104 -17.90 0.16 -3.27
N PHE A 105 -17.72 -0.05 -4.58
CA PHE A 105 -18.60 0.41 -5.65
C PHE A 105 -19.06 -0.75 -6.54
N PHE A 106 -20.36 -1.06 -6.57
CA PHE A 106 -20.89 -2.22 -7.28
C PHE A 106 -22.00 -1.86 -8.27
N GLY A 107 -21.88 -2.36 -9.51
CA GLY A 107 -22.94 -2.25 -10.52
C GLY A 107 -24.07 -3.27 -10.28
N ILE A 108 -25.31 -2.81 -10.40
CA ILE A 108 -26.54 -3.60 -10.40
C ILE A 108 -27.08 -3.60 -11.83
N GLY A 109 -27.23 -4.78 -12.45
CA GLY A 109 -27.77 -4.89 -13.81
C GLY A 109 -27.62 -6.31 -14.37
N ASP A 110 -28.37 -6.64 -15.43
CA ASP A 110 -28.34 -7.96 -16.09
C ASP A 110 -27.02 -8.22 -16.85
N THR A 111 -26.25 -7.16 -17.13
CA THR A 111 -24.96 -7.13 -17.84
C THR A 111 -23.75 -6.94 -16.92
N ALA A 112 -23.98 -6.76 -15.60
CA ALA A 112 -22.91 -6.40 -14.68
C ALA A 112 -21.83 -7.51 -14.69
N GLY A 113 -20.62 -7.15 -15.13
CA GLY A 113 -19.50 -8.07 -15.35
C GLY A 113 -18.99 -8.76 -14.07
N ARG A 114 -17.71 -9.14 -14.04
CA ARG A 114 -17.07 -9.98 -13.02
C ARG A 114 -17.24 -9.56 -11.54
N TRP A 115 -17.87 -8.43 -11.20
CA TRP A 115 -18.02 -7.95 -9.81
C TRP A 115 -19.42 -7.35 -9.48
N GLY A 116 -20.45 -7.57 -10.31
CA GLY A 116 -21.80 -6.99 -10.08
C GLY A 116 -22.78 -7.89 -9.32
N LEU A 117 -23.88 -7.30 -8.83
CA LEU A 117 -25.02 -7.99 -8.19
C LEU A 117 -26.22 -8.00 -9.15
N THR A 118 -26.95 -9.11 -9.27
CA THR A 118 -28.15 -9.15 -10.13
C THR A 118 -29.37 -8.61 -9.39
N TYR A 119 -30.37 -8.11 -10.13
CA TYR A 119 -31.61 -7.60 -9.54
C TYR A 119 -32.40 -8.69 -8.77
N ALA A 120 -32.25 -9.95 -9.17
CA ALA A 120 -32.84 -11.10 -8.51
C ALA A 120 -32.20 -11.39 -7.14
N ASP A 121 -30.91 -11.08 -6.95
CA ASP A 121 -30.21 -11.20 -5.67
C ASP A 121 -30.74 -10.19 -4.63
N LEU A 122 -31.30 -9.06 -5.07
CA LEU A 122 -31.92 -8.04 -4.22
C LEU A 122 -33.39 -8.34 -3.85
N GLN A 123 -34.10 -9.15 -4.65
CA GLN A 123 -35.54 -9.40 -4.46
C GLN A 123 -35.88 -10.68 -3.69
N CYS A 124 -34.97 -11.66 -3.59
CA CYS A 124 -35.32 -13.02 -3.13
C CYS A 124 -34.86 -13.46 -1.73
N SER A 125 -34.31 -12.60 -0.86
CA SER A 125 -33.92 -13.07 0.49
C SER A 125 -33.87 -11.97 1.54
N GLY A 126 -34.40 -12.28 2.73
CA GLY A 126 -34.25 -11.45 3.93
C GLY A 126 -32.78 -11.11 4.25
N VAL A 127 -32.63 -9.98 4.94
CA VAL A 127 -31.43 -9.19 5.22
C VAL A 127 -30.20 -9.99 5.73
N SER A 128 -30.37 -11.21 6.22
CA SER A 128 -29.29 -12.05 6.77
C SER A 128 -28.33 -12.66 5.73
N LYS A 129 -28.76 -12.94 4.50
CA LYS A 129 -27.88 -13.53 3.45
C LYS A 129 -27.03 -12.51 2.69
N LEU A 130 -27.46 -11.24 2.64
CA LEU A 130 -26.71 -10.14 2.03
C LEU A 130 -25.55 -9.68 2.94
N SER A 131 -25.80 -9.65 4.26
CA SER A 131 -24.84 -9.29 5.31
C SER A 131 -23.59 -10.21 5.35
N ALA A 132 -23.78 -11.52 5.16
CA ALA A 132 -22.70 -12.50 5.22
C ALA A 132 -21.74 -12.42 4.01
N LYS A 133 -22.27 -12.31 2.78
CA LYS A 133 -21.46 -12.19 1.55
C LYS A 133 -20.71 -10.87 1.43
N PHE A 134 -21.23 -9.85 2.10
CA PHE A 134 -20.70 -8.50 2.10
C PHE A 134 -19.55 -8.33 3.11
N SER A 135 -19.62 -9.05 4.24
CA SER A 135 -18.54 -9.13 5.24
C SER A 135 -17.33 -9.93 4.73
N GLU A 136 -17.54 -10.90 3.83
CA GLU A 136 -16.47 -11.66 3.16
C GLU A 136 -15.65 -10.83 2.17
N ALA A 137 -16.30 -10.10 1.25
CA ALA A 137 -15.58 -9.33 0.23
C ALA A 137 -14.80 -8.11 0.78
N MET A 138 -15.28 -7.53 1.89
CA MET A 138 -14.68 -6.34 2.53
C MET A 138 -13.41 -6.64 3.31
N ARG A 139 -13.27 -7.87 3.75
CA ARG A 139 -12.14 -8.31 4.55
C ARG A 139 -10.96 -8.75 3.69
N ASP A 140 -11.22 -9.21 2.47
CA ASP A 140 -10.21 -9.72 1.53
C ASP A 140 -9.47 -8.63 0.72
N LEU A 141 -9.98 -7.40 0.66
CA LEU A 141 -9.32 -6.29 -0.07
C LEU A 141 -8.35 -5.46 0.79
N ASN A 142 -8.45 -5.51 2.12
CA ASN A 142 -7.78 -4.55 3.00
C ASN A 142 -6.42 -4.98 3.57
N VAL A 143 -5.90 -6.17 3.23
CA VAL A 143 -4.61 -6.64 3.79
C VAL A 143 -3.52 -6.89 2.73
N GLY A 144 -3.83 -6.91 1.42
CA GLY A 144 -2.88 -7.37 0.39
C GLY A 144 -2.51 -6.42 -0.75
N TYR A 145 -2.77 -5.10 -0.65
CA TYR A 145 -2.66 -4.20 -1.82
C TYR A 145 -1.57 -3.13 -1.78
N PHE A 146 -0.56 -3.26 -0.91
CA PHE A 146 0.45 -2.19 -0.76
C PHE A 146 1.80 -2.39 -1.46
N ASP A 147 2.08 -3.53 -2.09
CA ASP A 147 3.17 -3.63 -3.08
C ASP A 147 3.00 -4.87 -3.98
N ASN A 148 2.55 -4.69 -5.23
CA ASN A 148 2.71 -5.70 -6.28
C ASN A 148 2.86 -5.04 -7.67
N PRO A 149 3.86 -5.41 -8.50
CA PRO A 149 4.25 -4.67 -9.71
C PRO A 149 3.54 -5.10 -11.01
N PHE A 150 2.28 -5.58 -10.95
CA PHE A 150 1.61 -6.10 -12.15
C PHE A 150 0.14 -5.66 -12.30
N PRO A 151 -0.12 -4.40 -12.69
CA PRO A 151 -1.47 -3.96 -13.08
C PRO A 151 -1.96 -4.54 -14.43
N HIS A 152 -1.10 -5.18 -15.23
CA HIS A 152 -1.44 -5.61 -16.61
C HIS A 152 -1.93 -7.06 -16.76
N GLN A 153 -2.11 -7.83 -15.70
CA GLN A 153 -2.73 -9.17 -15.79
C GLN A 153 -4.25 -9.18 -15.51
N ILE A 154 -4.87 -8.00 -15.38
CA ILE A 154 -6.33 -7.83 -15.31
C ILE A 154 -6.80 -7.00 -16.50
N GLU A 155 -6.48 -7.45 -17.72
CA GLU A 155 -7.18 -7.05 -18.94
C GLU A 155 -7.86 -8.28 -19.53
N ALA A 156 -9.05 -8.60 -19.02
CA ALA A 156 -9.94 -9.64 -19.56
C ALA A 156 -11.23 -9.04 -20.14
N GLU A 157 -11.15 -7.83 -20.72
CA GLU A 157 -12.25 -7.25 -21.52
C GLU A 157 -11.91 -7.08 -23.01
N MET A 158 -10.65 -7.22 -23.44
CA MET A 158 -10.33 -7.31 -24.87
C MET A 158 -10.64 -8.67 -25.53
N PHE A 159 -11.15 -9.65 -24.77
CA PHE A 159 -11.50 -11.00 -25.26
C PHE A 159 -13.01 -11.28 -25.34
N LYS A 160 -13.88 -10.28 -25.16
CA LYS A 160 -15.33 -10.48 -25.32
C LYS A 160 -15.86 -10.25 -26.73
N GLU A 161 -15.18 -9.47 -27.58
CA GLU A 161 -15.51 -9.38 -29.01
C GLU A 161 -14.61 -10.25 -29.90
N ILE A 162 -13.56 -10.84 -29.32
CA ILE A 162 -12.80 -11.91 -29.95
C ILE A 162 -12.69 -13.03 -28.92
N GLN A 163 -13.77 -13.81 -28.75
CA GLN A 163 -13.55 -15.24 -28.57
C GLN A 163 -13.40 -15.81 -29.97
N PRO A 164 -12.18 -15.91 -30.55
CA PRO A 164 -11.98 -17.05 -31.39
C PRO A 164 -12.11 -18.20 -30.40
N THR A 165 -13.14 -19.02 -30.55
CA THR A 165 -12.96 -20.43 -30.20
C THR A 165 -11.61 -20.78 -30.83
N PRO A 166 -10.52 -21.06 -30.09
CA PRO A 166 -9.25 -21.37 -30.73
C PRO A 166 -9.60 -22.44 -31.74
N PRO A 167 -9.33 -22.23 -33.04
CA PRO A 167 -9.87 -23.08 -34.09
C PRO A 167 -9.60 -24.49 -33.64
N ILE A 168 -10.68 -25.27 -33.51
CA ILE A 168 -10.60 -26.64 -33.04
C ILE A 168 -9.67 -27.31 -34.03
N TYR A 169 -8.39 -27.40 -33.69
CA TYR A 169 -7.46 -28.27 -34.38
C TYR A 169 -8.14 -29.62 -34.26
N THR A 170 -8.62 -30.15 -35.39
CA THR A 170 -9.18 -31.50 -35.37
C THR A 170 -8.08 -32.38 -34.78
N GLU A 171 -8.45 -33.25 -33.86
CA GLU A 171 -7.50 -34.06 -33.08
C GLU A 171 -6.46 -34.74 -34.01
N ASP A 172 -6.88 -35.10 -35.23
CA ASP A 172 -6.06 -35.63 -36.32
C ASP A 172 -4.98 -34.68 -36.87
N ARG A 173 -5.21 -33.37 -36.92
CA ARG A 173 -4.19 -32.37 -37.31
C ARG A 173 -3.09 -32.28 -36.27
N LEU A 174 -3.46 -32.18 -35.00
CA LEU A 174 -2.51 -32.14 -33.89
C LEU A 174 -1.71 -33.44 -33.78
N ARG A 175 -2.38 -34.60 -33.97
CA ARG A 175 -1.74 -35.93 -34.07
C ARG A 175 -0.66 -35.97 -35.14
N ARG A 176 -0.94 -35.49 -36.35
CA ARG A 176 0.02 -35.48 -37.47
C ARG A 176 1.19 -34.52 -37.23
N ALA A 177 0.93 -33.33 -36.71
CA ALA A 177 1.98 -32.35 -36.41
C ALA A 177 2.92 -32.87 -35.32
N ILE A 178 2.38 -33.47 -34.25
CA ILE A 178 3.15 -34.10 -33.18
C ILE A 178 3.93 -35.31 -33.70
N ALA A 179 3.31 -36.19 -34.50
CA ALA A 179 3.97 -37.36 -35.08
C ALA A 179 5.18 -36.96 -35.95
N SER A 180 5.00 -35.93 -36.78
CA SER A 180 6.06 -35.36 -37.62
C SER A 180 7.17 -34.76 -36.76
N THR A 181 6.81 -33.96 -35.75
CA THR A 181 7.73 -33.32 -34.81
C THR A 181 8.60 -34.35 -34.09
N LEU A 182 8.02 -35.46 -33.62
CA LEU A 182 8.74 -36.52 -32.93
C LEU A 182 9.48 -37.51 -33.85
N GLY A 183 9.44 -37.31 -35.18
CA GLY A 183 10.04 -38.22 -36.15
C GLY A 183 9.36 -39.59 -36.21
N TRP A 184 8.10 -39.68 -35.78
CA TRP A 184 7.27 -40.89 -35.81
C TRP A 184 6.57 -41.01 -37.17
N VAL A 185 7.35 -41.11 -38.23
CA VAL A 185 6.86 -41.22 -39.59
C VAL A 185 6.29 -42.64 -39.78
N ASN A 186 4.97 -42.74 -40.01
CA ASN A 186 4.17 -43.97 -40.28
C ASN A 186 3.52 -44.70 -39.09
N GLY A 187 3.55 -44.18 -37.85
CA GLY A 187 2.85 -44.78 -36.71
C GLY A 187 1.51 -44.10 -36.41
N THR A 188 0.47 -44.86 -36.07
CA THR A 188 -0.77 -44.31 -35.49
C THR A 188 -0.47 -43.74 -34.11
N VAL A 189 -0.30 -42.41 -34.03
CA VAL A 189 -0.08 -41.72 -32.75
C VAL A 189 -1.40 -41.58 -32.03
N THR A 190 -1.51 -42.19 -30.86
CA THR A 190 -2.63 -41.96 -29.95
C THR A 190 -2.27 -40.79 -29.05
N LEU A 191 -3.06 -39.71 -29.11
CA LEU A 191 -3.00 -38.60 -28.16
C LEU A 191 -4.10 -38.78 -27.13
N LYS A 192 -3.75 -38.73 -25.83
CA LYS A 192 -4.71 -38.54 -24.75
C LYS A 192 -4.47 -37.16 -24.16
N ALA A 193 -5.46 -36.27 -24.20
CA ALA A 193 -5.40 -34.99 -23.50
C ALA A 193 -5.46 -35.24 -21.98
N MET A 194 -4.55 -34.62 -21.24
CA MET A 194 -4.44 -34.76 -19.78
C MET A 194 -4.99 -33.53 -19.05
N SER A 195 -4.80 -32.32 -19.61
CA SER A 195 -5.32 -31.09 -19.03
C SER A 195 -5.50 -29.97 -20.06
N ASN A 196 -6.43 -29.05 -19.76
CA ASN A 196 -6.68 -27.79 -20.48
C ASN A 196 -6.21 -26.61 -19.60
N GLY A 197 -4.92 -26.54 -19.30
CA GLY A 197 -4.37 -25.59 -18.31
C GLY A 197 -4.82 -24.14 -18.53
N LEU A 198 -4.90 -23.36 -17.43
CA LEU A 198 -5.36 -21.97 -17.42
C LEU A 198 -4.51 -21.03 -18.28
N SER A 199 -3.26 -21.40 -18.59
CA SER A 199 -2.33 -20.66 -19.45
C SER A 199 -2.61 -20.83 -20.96
N GLY A 200 -3.66 -21.57 -21.33
CA GLY A 200 -3.90 -21.97 -22.72
C GLY A 200 -2.99 -23.13 -23.17
N ALA A 201 -2.14 -23.65 -22.29
CA ALA A 201 -1.33 -24.83 -22.55
C ALA A 201 -2.16 -26.11 -22.43
N ARG A 202 -1.99 -27.02 -23.39
CA ARG A 202 -2.59 -28.35 -23.40
C ARG A 202 -1.52 -29.41 -23.25
N VAL A 203 -1.72 -30.32 -22.31
CA VAL A 203 -0.81 -31.45 -22.09
C VAL A 203 -1.43 -32.71 -22.70
N PHE A 204 -0.65 -33.43 -23.49
CA PHE A 204 -1.02 -34.68 -24.13
C PHE A 204 -0.05 -35.78 -23.71
N ILE A 205 -0.53 -37.01 -23.69
CA ILE A 205 0.34 -38.19 -23.77
C ILE A 205 0.27 -38.69 -25.20
N ALA A 206 1.41 -38.66 -25.89
CA ALA A 206 1.57 -39.26 -27.21
C ALA A 206 2.19 -40.65 -27.07
N SER A 207 1.56 -41.61 -27.72
CA SER A 207 2.07 -42.99 -27.79
C SER A 207 2.01 -43.49 -29.23
N ALA A 208 3.04 -44.23 -29.63
CA ALA A 208 3.11 -44.96 -30.90
C ALA A 208 3.35 -46.44 -30.60
N GLN A 209 2.95 -47.34 -31.52
CA GLN A 209 3.33 -48.75 -31.43
C GLN A 209 4.87 -48.84 -31.30
N ASP A 210 5.34 -49.55 -30.28
CA ASP A 210 6.76 -49.82 -30.00
C ASP A 210 7.63 -48.63 -29.55
N LYS A 211 7.02 -47.50 -29.12
CA LYS A 211 7.74 -46.37 -28.50
C LYS A 211 7.25 -46.10 -27.08
N ALA A 212 8.16 -45.67 -26.22
CA ALA A 212 7.80 -45.21 -24.88
C ALA A 212 6.84 -44.00 -24.99
N PRO A 213 5.83 -43.90 -24.13
CA PRO A 213 4.93 -42.76 -24.08
C PRO A 213 5.72 -41.46 -23.82
N ILE A 214 5.34 -40.41 -24.55
CA ILE A 214 5.93 -39.08 -24.43
C ILE A 214 4.84 -38.14 -23.94
N LEU A 215 5.14 -37.39 -22.88
CA LEU A 215 4.30 -36.27 -22.48
C LEU A 215 4.61 -35.08 -23.38
N ILE A 216 3.59 -34.43 -23.90
CA ILE A 216 3.72 -33.32 -24.84
C ILE A 216 2.91 -32.17 -24.33
N LYS A 217 3.58 -31.05 -24.03
CA LYS A 217 2.90 -29.80 -23.73
C LYS A 217 2.91 -28.92 -24.96
N VAL A 218 1.72 -28.49 -25.38
CA VAL A 218 1.50 -27.60 -26.51
C VAL A 218 0.95 -26.29 -25.94
N ALA A 219 1.68 -25.20 -26.12
CA ALA A 219 1.31 -23.89 -25.59
C ALA A 219 1.64 -22.81 -26.63
N PRO A 220 1.16 -21.56 -26.49
CA PRO A 220 1.72 -20.45 -27.25
C PRO A 220 3.25 -20.43 -27.16
N TRP A 221 3.93 -20.15 -28.28
CA TRP A 221 5.39 -20.26 -28.40
C TRP A 221 6.17 -19.60 -27.24
N LEU A 222 5.82 -18.36 -26.91
CA LEU A 222 6.48 -17.59 -25.85
C LEU A 222 6.38 -18.29 -24.49
N THR A 223 5.22 -18.83 -24.17
CA THR A 223 4.97 -19.63 -22.95
C THR A 223 5.84 -20.89 -22.96
N ALA A 224 5.85 -21.64 -24.07
CA ALA A 224 6.67 -22.85 -24.20
C ALA A 224 8.18 -22.54 -24.10
N GLN A 225 8.63 -21.40 -24.62
CA GLN A 225 10.04 -20.98 -24.57
C GLN A 225 10.47 -20.56 -23.16
N GLN A 226 9.62 -19.81 -22.44
CA GLN A 226 9.86 -19.44 -21.05
C GLN A 226 9.97 -20.68 -20.16
N GLU A 227 9.05 -21.63 -20.34
CA GLU A 227 9.07 -22.91 -19.63
C GLU A 227 10.32 -23.73 -19.97
N TYR A 228 10.68 -23.87 -21.25
CA TYR A 228 11.90 -24.57 -21.67
C TYR A 228 13.15 -23.99 -20.98
N ASN A 229 13.26 -22.67 -20.91
CA ASN A 229 14.38 -21.98 -20.25
C ASN A 229 14.38 -22.21 -18.73
N GLY A 230 13.23 -22.13 -18.08
CA GLY A 230 13.07 -22.45 -16.65
C GLY A 230 13.47 -23.89 -16.33
N PHE A 231 13.05 -24.84 -17.19
CA PHE A 231 13.40 -26.25 -17.07
C PHE A 231 14.89 -26.51 -17.22
N GLN A 232 15.56 -25.93 -18.22
CA GLN A 232 17.01 -26.09 -18.42
C GLN A 232 17.83 -25.52 -17.26
N PHE A 233 17.41 -24.39 -16.69
CA PHE A 233 18.18 -23.65 -15.70
C PHE A 233 17.96 -24.15 -14.26
N VAL A 234 16.71 -24.44 -13.87
CA VAL A 234 16.31 -24.69 -12.47
C VAL A 234 16.05 -26.18 -12.21
N ILE A 235 15.42 -26.85 -13.16
CA ILE A 235 14.76 -28.15 -12.94
C ILE A 235 15.63 -29.31 -13.43
N SER A 236 16.27 -29.17 -14.60
CA SER A 236 17.10 -30.21 -15.23
C SER A 236 18.21 -30.78 -14.33
N PRO A 237 18.95 -29.97 -13.53
CA PRO A 237 19.95 -30.51 -12.60
C PRO A 237 19.36 -31.32 -11.44
N LYS A 238 18.10 -31.08 -11.07
CA LYS A 238 17.40 -31.65 -9.90
C LYS A 238 16.48 -32.83 -10.24
N LEU A 239 16.07 -32.95 -11.51
CA LEU A 239 15.33 -34.11 -12.02
C LEU A 239 16.19 -35.37 -12.19
N LYS A 240 17.48 -35.37 -11.84
CA LYS A 240 18.35 -36.57 -11.97
C LYS A 240 17.81 -37.81 -11.25
N ASN A 241 16.90 -37.65 -10.28
CA ASN A 241 16.29 -38.76 -9.53
C ASN A 241 14.90 -39.18 -10.06
N TYR A 242 14.30 -38.45 -10.99
CA TYR A 242 13.01 -38.78 -11.62
C TYR A 242 13.13 -38.67 -13.13
N ILE A 243 12.80 -39.76 -13.81
CA ILE A 243 13.31 -40.02 -15.14
C ILE A 243 12.46 -39.31 -16.23
N ALA A 244 12.39 -37.98 -16.20
CA ALA A 244 11.79 -37.17 -17.26
C ALA A 244 12.88 -36.40 -18.02
N ASN A 245 13.20 -36.85 -19.24
CA ASN A 245 14.17 -36.18 -20.10
C ASN A 245 13.43 -35.36 -21.16
N ILE A 246 13.87 -34.13 -21.38
CA ILE A 246 13.43 -33.32 -22.53
C ILE A 246 13.99 -33.99 -23.79
N ILE A 247 13.11 -34.33 -24.73
CA ILE A 247 13.55 -34.91 -25.99
C ILE A 247 14.11 -33.78 -26.85
N PRO A 248 15.39 -33.82 -27.26
CA PRO A 248 15.94 -32.82 -28.15
C PRO A 248 15.31 -33.01 -29.53
N VAL A 249 14.35 -32.15 -29.86
CA VAL A 249 13.67 -32.22 -31.14
C VAL A 249 14.37 -31.25 -32.10
N GLY A 250 15.20 -31.78 -33.01
CA GLY A 250 15.92 -31.03 -34.06
C GLY A 250 17.00 -30.05 -33.57
N ASN A 251 18.26 -30.28 -33.95
CA ASN A 251 19.42 -29.35 -33.84
C ASN A 251 19.58 -28.52 -32.53
N ASN A 252 19.04 -28.94 -31.39
CA ASN A 252 19.07 -28.21 -30.11
C ASN A 252 18.42 -26.81 -30.13
N LEU A 253 17.36 -26.60 -30.92
CA LEU A 253 16.80 -25.26 -31.20
C LEU A 253 15.68 -24.76 -30.26
N GLY A 254 15.35 -25.47 -29.17
CA GLY A 254 14.25 -25.09 -28.25
C GLY A 254 12.91 -25.77 -28.60
N PRO A 255 11.75 -25.26 -28.13
CA PRO A 255 10.45 -25.78 -28.55
C PRO A 255 10.34 -25.78 -30.09
N ILE A 256 9.41 -26.56 -30.65
CA ILE A 256 9.16 -26.55 -32.11
C ILE A 256 7.88 -25.81 -32.42
N LEU A 257 7.96 -24.92 -33.43
CA LEU A 257 6.84 -24.20 -34.01
C LEU A 257 6.05 -25.11 -34.94
N ILE A 258 4.74 -25.22 -34.73
CA ILE A 258 3.82 -25.80 -35.70
C ILE A 258 3.23 -24.65 -36.53
N HIS A 259 3.44 -24.68 -37.85
CA HIS A 259 2.79 -23.78 -38.81
C HIS A 259 1.62 -24.50 -39.50
N ASP A 260 0.53 -23.78 -39.78
CA ASP A 260 -0.52 -24.26 -40.69
C ASP A 260 -0.10 -23.93 -42.13
N ASP A 261 0.24 -24.96 -42.91
CA ASP A 261 0.71 -24.80 -44.30
C ASP A 261 -0.44 -24.61 -45.32
N HIS A 262 -1.70 -24.56 -44.89
CA HIS A 262 -2.80 -24.35 -45.82
C HIS A 262 -3.07 -22.87 -46.12
N LYS A 263 -2.56 -22.45 -47.28
CA LYS A 263 -3.03 -21.31 -48.09
C LYS A 263 -4.54 -21.46 -48.41
N GLY A 264 -5.40 -21.02 -47.51
CA GLY A 264 -6.77 -20.61 -47.84
C GLY A 264 -6.81 -19.09 -47.96
N ASP A 265 -7.53 -18.56 -48.95
CA ASP A 265 -7.51 -17.18 -49.48
C ASP A 265 -7.81 -16.01 -48.49
N ASP A 266 -7.73 -16.21 -47.17
CA ASP A 266 -7.71 -15.10 -46.21
C ASP A 266 -6.26 -14.86 -45.74
N ASP A 267 -5.63 -13.84 -46.34
CA ASP A 267 -4.24 -13.40 -46.13
C ASP A 267 -3.92 -12.89 -44.69
N THR A 268 -4.76 -13.14 -43.70
CA THR A 268 -4.48 -12.84 -42.29
C THR A 268 -4.06 -14.09 -41.54
N ILE A 269 -2.80 -14.50 -41.74
CA ILE A 269 -2.12 -15.40 -40.81
C ILE A 269 -1.94 -14.62 -39.49
N HIS A 270 -2.79 -14.89 -38.50
CA HIS A 270 -2.61 -14.35 -37.17
C HIS A 270 -1.38 -15.00 -36.53
N LEU A 271 -0.29 -14.23 -36.37
CA LEU A 271 0.94 -14.63 -35.67
C LEU A 271 0.68 -15.13 -34.22
N ASN A 272 -0.52 -14.89 -33.68
CA ASN A 272 -0.97 -15.42 -32.38
C ASN A 272 -1.23 -16.94 -32.38
N ASP A 273 -1.24 -17.61 -33.54
CA ASP A 273 -1.51 -19.05 -33.66
C ASP A 273 -0.26 -19.95 -33.61
N GLN A 274 0.93 -19.38 -33.34
CA GLN A 274 2.17 -20.13 -33.24
C GLN A 274 2.26 -20.92 -31.92
N LEU A 275 2.05 -22.23 -32.01
CA LEU A 275 2.16 -23.15 -30.89
C LEU A 275 3.60 -23.70 -30.78
N GLY A 276 4.18 -23.57 -29.58
CA GLY A 276 5.39 -24.26 -29.19
C GLY A 276 5.07 -25.63 -28.59
N VAL A 277 5.81 -26.65 -29.03
CA VAL A 277 5.71 -28.01 -28.51
C VAL A 277 6.92 -28.33 -27.63
N LEU A 278 6.65 -28.75 -26.39
CA LEU A 278 7.63 -29.33 -25.47
C LEU A 278 7.34 -30.81 -25.30
N ALA A 279 8.34 -31.66 -25.56
CA ALA A 279 8.21 -33.11 -25.47
C ALA A 279 9.12 -33.68 -24.37
N TYR A 280 8.54 -34.54 -23.54
CA TYR A 280 9.20 -35.16 -22.39
C TYR A 280 9.07 -36.68 -22.48
N SER A 281 10.17 -37.42 -22.42
CA SER A 281 10.11 -38.87 -22.29
C SER A 281 9.84 -39.23 -20.83
N ILE A 282 8.81 -40.04 -20.56
CA ILE A 282 8.61 -40.65 -19.25
C ILE A 282 9.44 -41.94 -19.22
N VAL A 283 10.64 -41.87 -18.66
CA VAL A 283 11.57 -43.00 -18.62
C VAL A 283 11.22 -43.91 -17.44
N GLY A 284 11.33 -45.22 -17.63
CA GLY A 284 10.87 -46.25 -16.69
C GLY A 284 9.66 -47.06 -17.17
N TYR A 285 9.06 -46.70 -18.31
CA TYR A 285 7.98 -47.48 -18.92
C TYR A 285 8.52 -48.51 -19.94
N THR A 286 8.15 -49.78 -19.74
CA THR A 286 8.18 -50.79 -20.79
C THR A 286 6.98 -50.56 -21.72
N SER A 287 7.04 -51.02 -22.97
CA SER A 287 6.19 -50.67 -24.12
C SER A 287 4.66 -50.90 -24.02
N GLN A 288 4.09 -51.10 -22.83
CA GLN A 288 2.64 -51.21 -22.64
C GLN A 288 1.99 -49.85 -22.35
N LYS A 289 0.78 -49.63 -22.91
CA LYS A 289 0.04 -48.37 -22.81
C LYS A 289 -0.07 -47.92 -21.34
N PRO A 290 0.44 -46.75 -20.97
CA PRO A 290 0.44 -46.30 -19.59
C PRO A 290 -0.99 -45.98 -19.16
N ASN A 291 -1.49 -46.69 -18.15
CA ASN A 291 -2.75 -46.34 -17.51
C ASN A 291 -2.49 -45.22 -16.50
N ILE A 292 -2.31 -44.01 -17.04
CA ILE A 292 -2.05 -42.80 -16.27
C ILE A 292 -3.38 -42.08 -16.03
N LYS A 293 -3.62 -41.71 -14.77
CA LYS A 293 -4.80 -40.96 -14.35
C LYS A 293 -4.42 -39.77 -13.45
N SER A 294 -5.14 -38.67 -13.59
CA SER A 294 -5.01 -37.55 -12.63
C SER A 294 -5.55 -37.94 -11.26
N LEU A 295 -5.16 -37.22 -10.22
CA LEU A 295 -5.70 -37.40 -8.87
C LEU A 295 -7.22 -37.21 -8.91
N LYS A 296 -7.73 -36.24 -9.67
CA LYS A 296 -9.17 -36.06 -9.90
C LYS A 296 -9.85 -37.29 -10.49
N GLU A 297 -9.30 -37.86 -11.57
CA GLU A 297 -9.84 -39.08 -12.20
C GLU A 297 -9.84 -40.26 -11.20
N LEU A 298 -8.80 -40.39 -10.38
CA LEU A 298 -8.69 -41.44 -9.37
C LEU A 298 -9.70 -41.26 -8.25
N LEU A 299 -9.89 -40.03 -7.75
CA LEU A 299 -10.88 -39.70 -6.74
C LEU A 299 -12.32 -39.93 -7.23
N GLN A 300 -12.55 -39.76 -8.53
CA GLN A 300 -13.84 -40.03 -9.16
C GLN A 300 -14.11 -41.54 -9.34
N GLN A 301 -13.07 -42.34 -9.62
CA GLN A 301 -13.19 -43.75 -9.99
C GLN A 301 -12.93 -44.75 -8.85
N ALA A 302 -12.24 -44.33 -7.77
CA ALA A 302 -11.71 -45.26 -6.78
C ALA A 302 -12.83 -46.02 -6.03
N GLN A 303 -12.83 -47.33 -6.23
CA GLN A 303 -13.42 -48.31 -5.31
C GLN A 303 -12.44 -48.67 -4.15
N HIS A 304 -11.15 -48.31 -4.23
CA HIS A 304 -10.08 -48.61 -3.24
C HIS A 304 -9.09 -47.46 -3.02
N PRO A 305 -9.47 -46.42 -2.25
CA PRO A 305 -8.67 -45.21 -2.01
C PRO A 305 -7.53 -45.36 -0.98
N GLU A 306 -7.43 -46.45 -0.21
CA GLU A 306 -6.39 -46.61 0.83
C GLU A 306 -4.95 -46.50 0.30
N ASN A 307 -4.70 -46.96 -0.93
CA ASN A 307 -3.40 -46.86 -1.58
C ASN A 307 -3.08 -45.43 -2.07
N LEU A 308 -4.09 -44.60 -2.34
CA LEU A 308 -3.92 -43.25 -2.86
C LEU A 308 -3.36 -42.30 -1.81
N GLN A 309 -3.77 -42.45 -0.55
CA GLN A 309 -3.25 -41.64 0.56
C GLN A 309 -1.75 -41.82 0.74
N THR A 310 -1.26 -43.07 0.76
CA THR A 310 0.16 -43.39 0.91
C THR A 310 0.98 -42.83 -0.24
N ARG A 311 0.47 -42.96 -1.47
CA ARG A 311 1.11 -42.42 -2.67
C ARG A 311 1.17 -40.89 -2.63
N LEU A 312 0.11 -40.23 -2.19
CA LEU A 312 0.07 -38.77 -2.05
C LEU A 312 1.03 -38.26 -0.95
N LYS A 313 1.12 -38.95 0.20
CA LYS A 313 2.13 -38.67 1.24
C LYS A 313 3.55 -38.75 0.67
N LEU A 314 3.83 -39.77 -0.15
CA LEU A 314 5.11 -39.92 -0.82
C LEU A 314 5.36 -38.80 -1.85
N THR A 315 4.35 -38.42 -2.64
CA THR A 315 4.41 -37.27 -3.57
C THR A 315 4.79 -35.98 -2.83
N PHE A 316 4.08 -35.65 -1.75
CA PHE A 316 4.36 -34.43 -0.99
C PHE A 316 5.74 -34.46 -0.35
N LYS A 317 6.14 -35.60 0.22
CA LYS A 317 7.45 -35.74 0.88
C LYS A 317 8.62 -35.68 -0.12
N ARG A 318 8.49 -36.31 -1.30
CA ARG A 318 9.61 -36.45 -2.24
C ARG A 318 9.69 -35.31 -3.25
N LEU A 319 8.55 -34.74 -3.67
CA LEU A 319 8.50 -33.72 -4.71
C LEU A 319 8.23 -32.33 -4.13
N ILE A 320 7.09 -32.14 -3.48
CA ILE A 320 6.67 -30.80 -3.06
C ILE A 320 7.57 -30.23 -1.94
N ALA A 321 7.97 -31.06 -0.97
CA ALA A 321 8.88 -30.61 0.09
C ALA A 321 10.28 -30.20 -0.42
N GLN A 322 10.75 -30.78 -1.53
CA GLN A 322 12.03 -30.38 -2.16
C GLN A 322 11.90 -29.08 -2.94
N LEU A 323 10.71 -28.79 -3.46
CA LEU A 323 10.40 -27.52 -4.12
C LEU A 323 10.34 -26.38 -3.10
N HIS A 324 9.82 -26.65 -1.90
CA HIS A 324 9.62 -25.67 -0.84
C HIS A 324 10.81 -25.48 0.14
N SER A 325 11.94 -26.19 0.00
CA SER A 325 13.06 -26.09 0.96
C SER A 325 13.98 -24.87 0.77
N GLU A 326 14.46 -24.33 1.90
CA GLU A 326 15.28 -23.10 2.04
C GLU A 326 16.74 -23.23 1.57
N GLU A 327 17.28 -24.44 1.37
CA GLU A 327 18.70 -24.68 1.07
C GLU A 327 19.20 -24.11 -0.28
N SER A 328 18.38 -23.40 -1.06
CA SER A 328 18.73 -23.01 -2.43
C SER A 328 19.66 -21.78 -2.60
N GLY A 329 20.15 -21.14 -1.54
CA GLY A 329 21.30 -20.21 -1.63
C GLY A 329 21.21 -19.15 -2.74
N LEU A 330 20.02 -18.60 -3.01
CA LEU A 330 19.84 -17.63 -4.10
C LEU A 330 20.28 -16.24 -3.65
N LYS A 331 21.27 -15.70 -4.36
CA LYS A 331 21.69 -14.29 -4.21
C LYS A 331 20.74 -13.40 -5.03
N PRO A 332 20.35 -12.22 -4.51
CA PRO A 332 19.57 -11.25 -5.28
C PRO A 332 20.28 -10.92 -6.59
N GLN A 333 19.52 -10.91 -7.70
CA GLN A 333 20.07 -10.49 -8.99
C GLN A 333 19.92 -8.97 -9.10
N GLN A 334 21.00 -8.28 -9.43
CA GLN A 334 20.94 -6.87 -9.81
C GLN A 334 20.71 -6.82 -11.32
N GLN A 335 19.54 -6.37 -11.78
CA GLN A 335 19.28 -6.09 -13.22
C GLN A 335 18.79 -4.66 -13.39
N THR A 336 18.90 -4.11 -14.60
CA THR A 336 18.39 -2.76 -14.91
C THR A 336 16.86 -2.72 -14.81
N LEU A 337 16.28 -1.55 -14.56
CA LEU A 337 14.82 -1.35 -14.55
C LEU A 337 14.17 -1.89 -15.83
N TRP A 338 14.82 -1.65 -16.97
CA TRP A 338 14.42 -2.13 -18.29
C TRP A 338 14.61 -3.64 -18.46
N GLY A 339 15.61 -4.23 -17.80
CA GLY A 339 15.77 -5.67 -17.71
C GLY A 339 14.63 -6.33 -16.94
N TRP A 340 14.18 -5.69 -15.85
CA TRP A 340 13.07 -6.17 -15.02
C TRP A 340 11.70 -6.00 -15.65
N LEU A 341 11.38 -4.77 -16.07
CA LEU A 341 10.05 -4.41 -16.54
C LEU A 341 9.83 -4.72 -18.02
N GLY A 342 10.90 -4.94 -18.78
CA GLY A 342 10.88 -5.47 -20.15
C GLY A 342 9.78 -4.87 -21.04
N GLU A 343 8.72 -5.63 -21.23
CA GLU A 343 7.61 -5.32 -22.14
C GLU A 343 6.63 -4.25 -21.61
N ALA A 344 6.60 -4.03 -20.29
CA ALA A 344 5.75 -3.03 -19.66
C ALA A 344 6.23 -1.59 -19.93
N LEU A 345 7.50 -1.41 -20.28
CA LEU A 345 8.06 -0.09 -20.60
C LEU A 345 7.99 0.20 -22.11
N PRO A 346 7.61 1.41 -22.53
CA PRO A 346 7.48 1.78 -23.93
C PRO A 346 8.84 1.72 -24.64
N ILE A 347 8.82 1.48 -25.94
CA ILE A 347 10.04 1.37 -26.74
C ILE A 347 10.70 2.76 -26.87
N PRO A 348 11.90 2.99 -26.32
CA PRO A 348 12.52 4.32 -26.31
C PRO A 348 13.05 4.78 -27.67
N TYR A 349 13.35 3.85 -28.59
CA TYR A 349 13.99 4.16 -29.86
C TYR A 349 13.32 3.47 -31.04
N SER A 350 13.21 4.18 -32.16
CA SER A 350 12.87 3.59 -33.45
C SER A 350 13.95 3.85 -34.50
N ALA A 351 14.18 2.90 -35.39
CA ALA A 351 15.19 2.98 -36.44
C ALA A 351 14.71 2.31 -37.73
N LYS A 352 15.33 2.65 -38.87
CA LYS A 352 15.13 1.99 -40.16
C LYS A 352 16.32 1.07 -40.44
N ILE A 353 16.10 -0.18 -40.83
CA ILE A 353 17.20 -1.08 -41.21
C ILE A 353 17.80 -0.61 -42.53
N VAL A 354 19.12 -0.50 -42.61
CA VAL A 354 19.85 -0.07 -43.80
C VAL A 354 20.10 -1.29 -44.71
N THR A 355 19.46 -1.31 -45.88
CA THR A 355 19.41 -2.47 -46.78
C THR A 355 20.56 -2.56 -47.77
N ASP A 356 21.47 -1.58 -47.81
CA ASP A 356 22.59 -1.50 -48.76
C ASP A 356 23.77 -2.44 -48.43
N THR A 357 23.56 -3.41 -47.54
CA THR A 357 24.57 -4.41 -47.11
C THR A 357 24.13 -5.80 -47.54
N THR A 358 25.08 -6.65 -47.96
CA THR A 358 24.79 -8.00 -48.48
C THR A 358 24.12 -8.95 -47.48
N LYS A 359 24.09 -8.60 -46.19
CA LYS A 359 23.37 -9.29 -45.10
C LYS A 359 22.91 -8.28 -44.04
N PRO A 360 21.71 -7.69 -44.17
CA PRO A 360 21.23 -6.64 -43.25
C PRO A 360 20.99 -7.15 -41.82
N ILE A 361 20.83 -8.47 -41.65
CA ILE A 361 20.68 -9.16 -40.37
C ILE A 361 21.67 -10.33 -40.33
N VAL A 362 22.55 -10.38 -39.33
CA VAL A 362 23.45 -11.52 -39.10
C VAL A 362 23.03 -12.23 -37.81
N LEU A 363 22.73 -13.53 -37.92
CA LEU A 363 22.36 -14.38 -36.79
C LEU A 363 23.62 -14.89 -36.07
N HIS A 364 23.67 -14.76 -34.76
CA HIS A 364 24.72 -15.37 -33.95
C HIS A 364 24.27 -16.71 -33.35
N ASN A 365 25.18 -17.68 -33.30
CA ASN A 365 24.93 -18.94 -32.60
C ASN A 365 24.89 -18.69 -31.08
N TYR A 366 23.85 -19.20 -30.42
CA TYR A 366 23.56 -19.02 -29.00
C TYR A 366 24.72 -19.45 -28.07
N GLN A 367 25.57 -20.37 -28.51
CA GLN A 367 26.71 -20.89 -27.72
C GLN A 367 27.96 -20.00 -27.74
N ASN A 368 28.09 -19.06 -28.69
CA ASN A 368 29.35 -18.37 -28.95
C ASN A 368 29.36 -16.87 -28.57
N ALA A 369 28.31 -16.34 -27.95
CA ALA A 369 28.31 -14.93 -27.51
C ALA A 369 29.23 -14.75 -26.28
N PRO A 370 30.37 -14.03 -26.38
CA PRO A 370 31.41 -14.02 -25.35
C PRO A 370 31.08 -13.13 -24.12
N TYR A 371 29.85 -12.70 -23.91
CA TYR A 371 29.53 -11.69 -22.90
C TYR A 371 28.78 -12.26 -21.70
N ARG A 372 29.52 -12.77 -20.73
CA ARG A 372 29.14 -12.73 -19.31
C ARG A 372 30.03 -11.72 -18.59
N LEU A 373 29.83 -10.44 -18.84
CA LEU A 373 30.43 -9.41 -17.99
C LEU A 373 29.63 -9.30 -16.68
N LYS A 374 30.33 -9.01 -15.56
CA LYS A 374 29.70 -8.71 -14.27
C LYS A 374 28.75 -7.51 -14.45
N LEU A 375 27.45 -7.73 -14.26
CA LEU A 375 26.35 -6.84 -14.68
C LEU A 375 26.52 -5.37 -14.26
N ALA A 376 27.00 -5.11 -13.04
CA ALA A 376 27.11 -3.76 -12.49
C ALA A 376 28.15 -2.87 -13.20
N SER A 377 29.26 -3.45 -13.66
CA SER A 377 30.30 -2.70 -14.39
C SER A 377 29.97 -2.57 -15.88
N ALA A 378 29.28 -3.58 -16.43
CA ALA A 378 28.87 -3.61 -17.83
C ALA A 378 27.73 -2.64 -18.13
N ALA A 379 26.75 -2.50 -17.23
CA ALA A 379 25.61 -1.60 -17.42
C ALA A 379 26.04 -0.12 -17.48
N ARG A 380 26.98 0.29 -16.62
CA ARG A 380 27.50 1.67 -16.58
C ARG A 380 28.40 2.00 -17.77
N LEU A 381 29.24 1.04 -18.22
CA LEU A 381 30.03 1.19 -19.44
C LEU A 381 29.15 1.18 -20.71
N ALA A 382 28.13 0.32 -20.75
CA ALA A 382 27.17 0.26 -21.84
C ALA A 382 26.31 1.53 -21.90
N GLU A 383 25.93 2.11 -20.77
CA GLU A 383 25.23 3.39 -20.73
C GLU A 383 26.12 4.55 -21.22
N LEU A 384 27.38 4.62 -20.80
CA LEU A 384 28.30 5.65 -21.29
C LEU A 384 28.56 5.52 -22.79
N ALA A 385 28.73 4.28 -23.29
CA ALA A 385 28.89 4.01 -24.71
C ALA A 385 27.63 4.35 -25.50
N TRP A 386 26.44 3.98 -24.99
CA TRP A 386 25.16 4.25 -25.64
C TRP A 386 24.81 5.73 -25.60
N HIS A 387 25.11 6.43 -24.50
CA HIS A 387 24.91 7.88 -24.36
C HIS A 387 25.83 8.66 -25.29
N LYS A 388 27.11 8.27 -25.39
CA LYS A 388 28.05 8.84 -26.35
C LYS A 388 27.58 8.61 -27.79
N MET A 389 27.21 7.37 -28.13
CA MET A 389 26.66 7.01 -29.44
C MET A 389 25.38 7.81 -29.73
N TRP A 390 24.51 8.00 -28.74
CA TRP A 390 23.29 8.80 -28.86
C TRP A 390 23.58 10.28 -29.14
N LEU A 391 24.52 10.89 -28.41
CA LEU A 391 24.95 12.27 -28.66
C LEU A 391 25.54 12.44 -30.06
N GLU A 392 26.36 11.49 -30.51
CA GLU A 392 26.93 11.46 -31.86
C GLU A 392 25.81 11.27 -32.92
N LEU A 393 24.79 10.46 -32.65
CA LEU A 393 23.63 10.26 -33.52
C LEU A 393 22.72 11.48 -33.59
N GLN A 394 22.56 12.24 -32.52
CA GLN A 394 21.83 13.51 -32.56
C GLN A 394 22.52 14.52 -33.50
N GLN A 395 23.85 14.50 -33.53
CA GLN A 395 24.65 15.36 -34.41
C GLN A 395 24.69 14.83 -35.85
N ASN A 396 24.67 13.50 -36.06
CA ASN A 396 24.84 12.84 -37.36
C ASN A 396 23.82 11.71 -37.66
N HIS A 397 22.52 11.99 -37.53
CA HIS A 397 21.38 11.07 -37.76
C HIS A 397 21.32 10.35 -39.14
N LYS A 398 22.23 10.65 -40.08
CA LYS A 398 22.33 9.98 -41.37
C LYS A 398 23.32 8.80 -41.38
N GLN A 399 24.14 8.63 -40.35
CA GLN A 399 25.10 7.53 -40.31
C GLN A 399 24.44 6.23 -39.82
N PRO A 400 24.63 5.09 -40.53
CA PRO A 400 24.21 3.77 -40.07
C PRO A 400 24.94 3.37 -38.79
N VAL A 401 24.25 2.65 -37.92
CA VAL A 401 24.75 2.10 -36.66
C VAL A 401 24.50 0.61 -36.63
N THR A 402 25.53 -0.16 -36.35
CA THR A 402 25.41 -1.61 -36.18
C THR A 402 25.04 -1.95 -34.74
N LEU A 403 23.83 -2.44 -34.54
CA LEU A 403 23.32 -2.99 -33.29
C LEU A 403 23.81 -4.42 -33.13
N ASP A 404 24.89 -4.64 -32.39
CA ASP A 404 25.48 -5.97 -32.24
C ASP A 404 24.92 -6.74 -31.05
N SER A 405 24.66 -8.04 -31.25
CA SER A 405 24.17 -8.98 -30.23
C SER A 405 22.85 -8.59 -29.54
N PHE A 406 21.98 -7.85 -30.23
CA PHE A 406 20.64 -7.52 -29.71
C PHE A 406 19.73 -8.72 -29.79
N VAL A 407 18.89 -8.93 -28.79
CA VAL A 407 17.97 -10.07 -28.76
C VAL A 407 16.70 -9.69 -29.52
N LEU A 408 16.36 -10.41 -30.58
CA LEU A 408 15.08 -10.23 -31.26
C LEU A 408 13.93 -10.59 -30.31
N THR A 409 13.03 -9.66 -30.01
CA THR A 409 11.87 -9.91 -29.15
C THR A 409 10.56 -9.98 -29.90
N GLU A 410 10.45 -9.30 -31.04
CA GLU A 410 9.23 -9.32 -31.86
C GLU A 410 9.55 -9.13 -33.34
N LEU A 411 8.76 -9.76 -34.21
CA LEU A 411 8.82 -9.59 -35.66
C LEU A 411 7.39 -9.45 -36.18
N ASP A 412 7.05 -8.26 -36.65
CA ASP A 412 5.76 -7.97 -37.28
C ASP A 412 5.99 -7.83 -38.79
N THR A 413 5.59 -8.88 -39.50
CA THR A 413 5.72 -8.95 -40.97
C THR A 413 4.70 -8.07 -41.67
N ALA A 414 3.57 -7.73 -41.04
CA ALA A 414 2.51 -6.90 -41.62
C ALA A 414 2.91 -5.42 -41.58
N THR A 415 3.46 -4.95 -40.46
CA THR A 415 3.95 -3.57 -40.34
C THR A 415 5.40 -3.41 -40.78
N HIS A 416 6.06 -4.51 -41.16
CA HIS A 416 7.47 -4.55 -41.54
C HIS A 416 8.36 -3.98 -40.42
N THR A 417 8.10 -4.40 -39.18
CA THR A 417 8.82 -3.97 -37.98
C THR A 417 9.43 -5.14 -37.20
N LEU A 418 10.52 -4.86 -36.50
CA LEU A 418 11.35 -5.84 -35.81
C LEU A 418 11.81 -5.21 -34.49
N ARG A 419 11.43 -5.80 -33.35
CA ARG A 419 11.78 -5.25 -32.03
C ARG A 419 12.98 -5.99 -31.46
N LEU A 420 13.98 -5.22 -31.07
CA LEU A 420 15.27 -5.68 -30.57
C LEU A 420 15.46 -5.25 -29.12
N ARG A 421 15.87 -6.17 -28.24
CA ARG A 421 16.20 -5.89 -26.84
C ARG A 421 17.70 -5.82 -26.63
N HIS A 422 18.17 -4.76 -25.98
CA HIS A 422 19.58 -4.62 -25.64
C HIS A 422 19.99 -5.71 -24.62
N PRO A 423 21.07 -6.48 -24.86
CA PRO A 423 21.39 -7.66 -24.06
C PRO A 423 21.73 -7.36 -22.59
N ASN A 424 22.36 -6.21 -22.33
CA ASN A 424 22.80 -5.81 -20.98
C ASN A 424 21.89 -4.79 -20.28
N LEU A 425 21.10 -4.05 -21.05
CA LEU A 425 20.35 -2.89 -20.55
C LEU A 425 18.84 -3.13 -20.60
N GLY A 426 18.36 -4.16 -21.31
CA GLY A 426 16.96 -4.60 -21.29
C GLY A 426 15.98 -3.72 -22.07
N PHE A 427 16.37 -2.53 -22.51
CA PHE A 427 15.49 -1.66 -23.30
C PHE A 427 15.27 -2.19 -24.72
N ARG A 428 14.15 -1.79 -25.33
CA ARG A 428 13.74 -2.23 -26.68
C ARG A 428 14.01 -1.16 -27.74
N ILE A 429 14.22 -1.58 -28.99
CA ILE A 429 14.33 -0.74 -30.18
C ILE A 429 13.41 -1.29 -31.25
N GLU A 430 12.55 -0.47 -31.83
CA GLU A 430 11.72 -0.84 -32.98
C GLU A 430 12.46 -0.52 -34.29
N CYS A 431 12.75 -1.54 -35.10
CA CYS A 431 13.47 -1.42 -36.36
C CYS A 431 12.51 -1.67 -37.52
N ARG A 432 12.40 -0.77 -38.49
CA ARG A 432 11.48 -0.88 -39.64
C ARG A 432 12.23 -1.21 -40.93
N SER A 433 11.74 -2.16 -41.72
CA SER A 433 12.30 -2.48 -43.04
C SER A 433 11.33 -3.20 -43.95
N THR A 434 10.98 -2.56 -45.07
CA THR A 434 10.10 -3.14 -46.10
C THR A 434 10.74 -4.26 -46.91
N GLU A 435 12.09 -4.31 -46.98
CA GLU A 435 12.83 -5.23 -47.86
C GLU A 435 13.58 -6.33 -47.09
N ALA A 436 14.24 -6.01 -45.96
CA ALA A 436 15.04 -6.98 -45.21
C ALA A 436 14.21 -8.07 -44.52
N ILE A 437 13.00 -7.71 -44.04
CA ILE A 437 12.11 -8.64 -43.33
C ILE A 437 11.44 -9.64 -44.30
N LYS A 438 11.34 -9.29 -45.59
CA LYS A 438 10.77 -10.18 -46.62
C LYS A 438 11.78 -11.21 -47.13
N ALA A 439 13.08 -10.96 -46.99
CA ALA A 439 14.13 -11.76 -47.63
C ALA A 439 14.68 -12.92 -46.76
N ASP A 440 14.54 -12.87 -45.43
CA ASP A 440 15.16 -13.84 -44.51
C ASP A 440 14.14 -14.50 -43.55
N PHE A 441 13.53 -15.60 -44.00
CA PHE A 441 12.58 -16.44 -43.23
C PHE A 441 13.18 -17.17 -42.00
N TRP A 442 14.47 -16.96 -41.70
CA TRP A 442 15.22 -17.75 -40.71
C TRP A 442 15.43 -17.04 -39.36
N VAL A 443 14.95 -15.80 -39.23
CA VAL A 443 15.14 -14.98 -38.01
C VAL A 443 14.10 -15.38 -36.95
N ARG A 444 14.55 -15.89 -35.78
CA ARG A 444 13.66 -16.39 -34.71
C ARG A 444 13.66 -15.48 -33.48
N LEU A 445 12.50 -15.34 -32.83
CA LEU A 445 12.39 -14.63 -31.56
C LEU A 445 13.31 -15.26 -30.49
N GLY A 446 14.00 -14.43 -29.72
CA GLY A 446 14.98 -14.80 -28.72
C GLY A 446 16.42 -14.93 -29.23
N MET A 447 16.66 -14.82 -30.54
CA MET A 447 18.02 -14.91 -31.09
C MET A 447 18.80 -13.59 -30.94
N PRO A 448 20.09 -13.64 -30.55
CA PRO A 448 20.97 -12.50 -30.71
C PRO A 448 21.23 -12.26 -32.20
N VAL A 449 20.99 -11.03 -32.63
CA VAL A 449 21.15 -10.55 -34.01
C VAL A 449 22.07 -9.35 -34.05
N THR A 450 22.79 -9.22 -35.15
CA THR A 450 23.45 -7.98 -35.54
C THR A 450 22.64 -7.32 -36.65
N VAL A 451 22.18 -6.08 -36.42
CA VAL A 451 21.37 -5.34 -37.40
C VAL A 451 21.97 -3.96 -37.60
N THR A 452 22.18 -3.57 -38.86
CA THR A 452 22.60 -2.20 -39.18
C THR A 452 21.38 -1.32 -39.39
N VAL A 453 21.23 -0.30 -38.55
CA VAL A 453 20.05 0.57 -38.51
C VAL A 453 20.43 2.03 -38.63
N GLN A 454 19.50 2.86 -39.08
CA GLN A 454 19.57 4.31 -39.10
C GLN A 454 18.40 4.84 -38.26
N PHE A 455 18.70 5.55 -37.16
CA PHE A 455 17.66 6.03 -36.23
C PHE A 455 16.78 7.12 -36.85
N ASP A 456 15.48 7.07 -36.56
CA ASP A 456 14.51 8.06 -37.06
C ASP A 456 14.52 9.33 -36.18
N ARG A 457 14.67 10.50 -36.83
CA ARG A 457 14.69 11.81 -36.18
C ARG A 457 13.34 12.18 -35.55
N SER A 458 12.25 11.67 -36.09
CA SER A 458 10.87 11.99 -35.67
C SER A 458 10.36 11.08 -34.54
N ALA A 459 10.99 9.93 -34.35
CA ALA A 459 10.56 8.89 -33.43
C ALA A 459 11.34 8.90 -32.11
N THR A 460 11.70 10.07 -31.60
CA THR A 460 12.15 10.18 -30.21
C THR A 460 11.03 9.63 -29.31
N GLY A 461 11.34 8.69 -28.41
CA GLY A 461 10.39 8.03 -27.51
C GLY A 461 9.52 8.97 -26.65
N ALA A 462 9.64 10.29 -26.79
CA ALA A 462 8.81 11.32 -26.20
C ALA A 462 7.29 11.08 -26.33
N GLN A 463 6.78 10.48 -27.42
CA GLN A 463 5.35 10.14 -27.50
C GLN A 463 4.96 8.94 -26.61
N GLY A 464 5.77 7.89 -26.59
CA GLY A 464 5.56 6.74 -25.67
C GLY A 464 5.75 7.14 -24.21
N TYR A 465 6.70 8.04 -23.94
CA TYR A 465 6.98 8.59 -22.63
C TYR A 465 5.89 9.57 -22.15
N ARG A 466 5.33 10.39 -23.04
CA ARG A 466 4.14 11.21 -22.73
C ARG A 466 2.96 10.33 -22.36
N LYS A 467 2.71 9.22 -23.07
CA LYS A 467 1.67 8.25 -22.72
C LYS A 467 1.89 7.59 -21.35
N LEU A 468 3.14 7.35 -20.92
CA LEU A 468 3.45 6.92 -19.56
C LEU A 468 3.26 8.03 -18.52
N LYS A 469 3.65 9.26 -18.83
CA LYS A 469 3.47 10.45 -17.97
C LYS A 469 2.00 10.76 -17.74
N ASP A 470 1.16 10.52 -18.74
CA ASP A 470 -0.29 10.70 -18.69
C ASP A 470 -1.01 9.50 -18.02
N ASN A 471 -0.32 8.39 -17.75
CA ASN A 471 -0.86 7.22 -17.06
C ASN A 471 -0.71 7.40 -15.54
N THR A 472 -1.81 7.54 -14.80
CA THR A 472 -1.84 7.90 -13.37
C THR A 472 -1.11 6.95 -12.40
N LEU A 473 -0.73 5.73 -12.83
CA LEU A 473 -0.05 4.74 -11.99
C LEU A 473 1.48 4.92 -11.91
N TYR A 474 2.10 5.45 -12.96
CA TYR A 474 3.55 5.55 -13.08
C TYR A 474 4.22 6.85 -12.54
N PRO A 475 3.54 8.00 -12.40
CA PRO A 475 4.11 9.22 -11.86
C PRO A 475 4.81 9.01 -10.52
N GLN A 476 4.28 8.15 -9.64
CA GLN A 476 4.90 7.91 -8.33
C GLN A 476 6.31 7.27 -8.42
N LEU A 477 6.59 6.49 -9.46
CA LEU A 477 7.91 5.88 -9.72
C LEU A 477 8.89 6.82 -10.45
N PHE A 478 8.39 7.81 -11.19
CA PHE A 478 9.19 8.65 -12.11
C PHE A 478 9.20 10.15 -11.78
N ASN A 479 8.37 10.62 -10.83
CA ASN A 479 8.23 12.03 -10.47
C ASN A 479 9.53 12.65 -9.90
N SER A 480 10.52 11.85 -9.51
CA SER A 480 11.83 12.33 -9.08
C SER A 480 12.78 12.73 -10.22
N TYR A 481 12.45 12.44 -11.50
CA TYR A 481 13.40 12.54 -12.61
C TYR A 481 13.04 13.48 -13.78
N THR A 482 11.87 14.14 -13.82
CA THR A 482 11.36 14.64 -15.13
C THR A 482 10.81 16.08 -15.26
N ASP A 483 11.42 17.10 -14.63
CA ASP A 483 10.93 18.48 -14.84
C ASP A 483 11.82 19.43 -15.65
N THR A 484 13.00 19.06 -16.17
CA THR A 484 13.81 20.03 -16.97
C THR A 484 14.42 19.54 -18.28
N THR A 485 14.26 18.27 -18.63
CA THR A 485 14.51 17.76 -19.99
C THR A 485 13.87 16.37 -20.06
N PRO A 486 13.46 15.86 -21.24
CA PRO A 486 13.04 14.46 -21.37
C PRO A 486 14.30 13.58 -21.27
N ALA A 487 14.97 13.60 -20.11
CA ALA A 487 16.02 12.67 -19.80
C ALA A 487 15.35 11.32 -19.61
N LEU A 488 15.68 10.37 -20.49
CA LEU A 488 15.34 8.97 -20.28
C LEU A 488 15.79 8.57 -18.87
N PRO A 489 15.01 7.77 -18.12
CA PRO A 489 15.46 7.23 -16.85
C PRO A 489 16.78 6.51 -17.12
N PRO A 490 17.79 6.68 -16.25
CA PRO A 490 19.10 6.09 -16.47
C PRO A 490 18.94 4.62 -16.86
N LEU A 491 19.37 4.26 -18.07
CA LEU A 491 19.23 2.90 -18.60
C LEU A 491 20.02 1.90 -17.74
N SER A 492 20.94 2.42 -16.92
CA SER A 492 21.79 1.68 -15.97
C SER A 492 21.22 1.53 -14.57
N LEU A 493 20.08 2.14 -14.20
CA LEU A 493 19.51 1.99 -12.86
C LEU A 493 19.22 0.52 -12.58
N THR A 494 20.05 -0.11 -11.75
CA THR A 494 19.90 -1.50 -11.36
C THR A 494 19.15 -1.63 -10.05
N TYR A 495 18.20 -2.55 -10.02
CA TYR A 495 17.44 -2.88 -8.84
C TYR A 495 17.82 -4.30 -8.42
N PRO A 496 18.18 -4.52 -7.14
CA PRO A 496 18.29 -5.86 -6.60
C PRO A 496 16.88 -6.42 -6.50
N ALA A 497 16.55 -7.34 -7.38
CA ALA A 497 15.35 -8.14 -7.25
C ALA A 497 15.71 -9.60 -7.51
N TYR A 498 14.91 -10.48 -6.96
CA TYR A 498 15.14 -11.89 -7.16
C TYR A 498 14.40 -12.30 -8.44
N SER A 499 15.09 -12.77 -9.49
CA SER A 499 14.43 -13.23 -10.73
C SER A 499 13.73 -14.57 -10.47
N GLY A 500 12.41 -14.62 -10.60
CA GLY A 500 11.65 -15.86 -10.49
C GLY A 500 10.32 -15.70 -11.18
N THR A 501 9.94 -16.69 -11.97
CA THR A 501 8.62 -16.79 -12.61
C THR A 501 7.59 -17.22 -11.56
N ILE A 502 6.38 -16.67 -11.64
CA ILE A 502 5.28 -16.91 -10.70
C ILE A 502 4.46 -18.13 -11.19
N HIS A 503 4.41 -19.13 -10.31
CA HIS A 503 3.59 -20.34 -10.20
C HIS A 503 2.91 -21.04 -11.39
N GLY A 504 3.03 -22.37 -11.34
CA GLY A 504 2.18 -23.36 -11.99
C GLY A 504 1.05 -23.87 -11.08
N ASP A 505 0.03 -24.43 -11.67
CA ASP A 505 -1.31 -24.64 -11.10
C ASP A 505 -1.39 -25.90 -10.18
N LEU A 506 -1.07 -25.83 -8.87
CA LEU A 506 -1.20 -27.03 -8.00
C LEU A 506 -2.68 -27.38 -7.75
N ASN A 507 -3.19 -28.33 -8.53
CA ASN A 507 -4.60 -28.70 -8.59
C ASN A 507 -4.78 -30.22 -8.74
N LEU A 508 -6.02 -30.73 -8.68
CA LEU A 508 -6.27 -32.18 -8.73
C LEU A 508 -5.92 -32.83 -10.09
N ASP A 509 -5.93 -32.05 -11.18
CA ASP A 509 -5.63 -32.53 -12.52
C ASP A 509 -4.12 -32.61 -12.80
N ASN A 510 -3.32 -31.86 -12.05
CA ASN A 510 -1.88 -31.74 -12.22
C ASN A 510 -1.05 -32.70 -11.34
N ILE A 511 -1.69 -33.42 -10.41
CA ILE A 511 -1.09 -34.55 -9.70
C ILE A 511 -1.51 -35.83 -10.40
N ILE A 512 -0.55 -36.58 -10.95
CA ILE A 512 -0.82 -37.70 -11.84
C ILE A 512 -0.22 -38.99 -11.30
N PHE A 513 -0.94 -40.10 -11.42
CA PHE A 513 -0.46 -41.40 -10.97
C PHE A 513 -0.56 -42.48 -12.06
N THR A 514 0.36 -43.42 -11.99
CA THR A 514 0.41 -44.68 -12.74
C THR A 514 -0.45 -45.75 -12.07
N LEU A 515 -1.15 -46.59 -12.83
CA LEU A 515 -2.05 -47.63 -12.29
C LEU A 515 -1.55 -49.08 -12.44
N SER A 516 -0.26 -49.33 -12.70
CA SER A 516 0.23 -50.71 -12.75
C SER A 516 0.32 -51.31 -11.35
N GLU A 517 -0.38 -52.43 -11.11
CA GLU A 517 -0.38 -53.17 -9.83
C GLU A 517 1.04 -53.53 -9.37
N GLU A 518 1.92 -53.98 -10.29
CA GLU A 518 3.33 -54.28 -9.98
C GLU A 518 4.13 -53.05 -9.49
N ALA A 519 3.85 -51.85 -10.00
CA ALA A 519 4.56 -50.63 -9.58
C ALA A 519 4.06 -50.11 -8.23
N ALA A 520 2.77 -50.31 -7.92
CA ALA A 520 2.22 -49.90 -6.63
C ALA A 520 2.83 -50.69 -5.46
N GLU A 521 3.12 -51.98 -5.67
CA GLU A 521 3.66 -52.87 -4.63
C GLU A 521 5.20 -52.78 -4.46
N THR A 522 5.96 -52.52 -5.54
CA THR A 522 7.42 -52.64 -5.49
C THR A 522 8.21 -51.33 -5.43
N SER A 523 7.66 -50.18 -5.84
CA SER A 523 8.47 -48.95 -6.04
C SER A 523 8.16 -47.77 -5.10
N GLY A 524 7.10 -47.83 -4.29
CA GLY A 524 6.69 -46.66 -3.51
C GLY A 524 6.44 -45.45 -4.42
N ASP A 525 5.63 -45.68 -5.46
CA ASP A 525 5.47 -44.79 -6.60
C ASP A 525 4.78 -43.47 -6.19
N SER A 526 5.59 -42.41 -6.07
CA SER A 526 5.11 -41.04 -5.91
C SER A 526 4.42 -40.58 -7.20
N GLY A 527 3.34 -39.82 -7.06
CA GLY A 527 2.70 -39.17 -8.20
C GLY A 527 3.63 -38.18 -8.92
N TRP A 528 3.32 -37.91 -10.18
CA TRP A 528 3.98 -36.94 -11.03
C TRP A 528 3.30 -35.58 -10.85
N LEU A 529 4.08 -34.50 -10.79
CA LEU A 529 3.57 -33.14 -10.87
C LEU A 529 3.77 -32.65 -12.29
N ILE A 530 2.69 -32.20 -12.92
CA ILE A 530 2.73 -31.59 -14.25
C ILE A 530 2.43 -30.11 -14.08
N ASP A 531 3.11 -29.27 -14.87
CA ASP A 531 2.91 -27.82 -14.86
C ASP A 531 3.29 -27.17 -13.52
N PHE A 532 4.47 -27.54 -12.99
CA PHE A 532 4.94 -27.06 -11.69
C PHE A 532 6.25 -26.26 -11.83
N GLU A 533 6.24 -25.01 -11.39
CA GLU A 533 7.43 -24.17 -11.21
C GLU A 533 7.62 -23.80 -9.74
N LYS A 534 8.87 -23.64 -9.30
CA LYS A 534 9.22 -23.43 -7.87
C LYS A 534 8.71 -22.07 -7.36
N SER A 535 7.88 -22.08 -6.30
CA SER A 535 7.50 -20.91 -5.51
C SER A 535 8.68 -20.30 -4.72
N ARG A 536 8.58 -18.99 -4.43
CA ARG A 536 9.35 -18.31 -3.37
C ARG A 536 8.64 -18.36 -2.01
N SER A 537 9.42 -18.08 -0.98
CA SER A 537 9.26 -18.43 0.43
C SER A 537 8.03 -17.88 1.15
N ASP A 538 7.47 -16.72 0.77
CA ASP A 538 6.58 -16.03 1.74
C ASP A 538 5.16 -15.72 1.23
N GLY A 539 4.76 -16.19 0.03
CA GLY A 539 3.44 -15.82 -0.52
C GLY A 539 2.66 -16.86 -1.35
N LEU A 540 3.20 -18.04 -1.66
CA LEU A 540 2.54 -18.96 -2.63
C LEU A 540 2.29 -20.39 -2.13
N ILE A 541 3.02 -20.86 -1.11
CA ILE A 541 2.80 -22.21 -0.54
C ILE A 541 1.38 -22.34 0.01
N ALA A 542 0.90 -21.32 0.74
CA ALA A 542 -0.46 -21.28 1.26
C ALA A 542 -1.51 -21.31 0.15
N PHE A 543 -1.27 -20.62 -0.97
CA PHE A 543 -2.18 -20.58 -2.12
C PHE A 543 -2.24 -21.89 -2.88
N ASP A 544 -1.12 -22.59 -3.05
CA ASP A 544 -1.07 -23.90 -3.70
C ASP A 544 -1.88 -24.94 -2.95
N TYR A 545 -1.64 -25.04 -1.64
CA TYR A 545 -2.37 -25.97 -0.79
C TYR A 545 -3.85 -25.55 -0.67
N ALA A 546 -4.15 -24.25 -0.58
CA ALA A 546 -5.52 -23.78 -0.58
C ALA A 546 -6.27 -24.14 -1.86
N LYS A 547 -5.64 -23.96 -3.02
CA LYS A 547 -6.24 -24.33 -4.30
C LYS A 547 -6.54 -25.82 -4.36
N LEU A 548 -5.57 -26.66 -4.02
CA LEU A 548 -5.70 -28.11 -4.03
C LEU A 548 -6.79 -28.60 -3.05
N GLU A 549 -6.86 -28.02 -1.85
CA GLU A 549 -7.89 -28.34 -0.86
C GLU A 549 -9.29 -27.90 -1.31
N ILE A 550 -9.43 -26.68 -1.83
CA ILE A 550 -10.72 -26.19 -2.31
C ILE A 550 -11.20 -26.95 -3.53
N GLU A 551 -10.33 -27.40 -4.42
CA GLU A 551 -10.73 -28.29 -5.51
C GLU A 551 -11.19 -29.66 -5.02
N LEU A 552 -10.53 -30.23 -4.00
CA LEU A 552 -11.00 -31.47 -3.36
C LEU A 552 -12.38 -31.29 -2.75
N TRP A 553 -12.62 -30.14 -2.08
CA TRP A 553 -13.94 -29.78 -1.58
C TRP A 553 -14.97 -29.66 -2.70
N HIS A 554 -14.65 -28.84 -3.69
CA HIS A 554 -15.57 -28.46 -4.76
C HIS A 554 -15.97 -29.64 -5.64
N HIS A 555 -15.01 -30.50 -6.02
CA HIS A 555 -15.22 -31.53 -7.04
C HIS A 555 -15.40 -32.95 -6.48
N THR A 556 -15.23 -33.17 -5.16
CA THR A 556 -15.28 -34.54 -4.63
C THR A 556 -15.90 -34.64 -3.24
N LEU A 557 -15.43 -33.90 -2.24
CA LEU A 557 -15.93 -34.04 -0.87
C LEU A 557 -17.39 -33.59 -0.74
N LEU A 558 -17.78 -32.45 -1.35
CA LEU A 558 -19.17 -32.00 -1.29
C LEU A 558 -20.15 -32.98 -1.96
N ASP A 559 -19.74 -33.60 -3.08
CA ASP A 559 -20.53 -34.64 -3.75
C ASP A 559 -20.67 -35.91 -2.89
N ALA A 560 -19.62 -36.31 -2.17
CA ALA A 560 -19.66 -37.47 -1.28
C ALA A 560 -20.42 -37.20 0.02
N LEU A 561 -20.36 -35.97 0.52
CA LEU A 561 -21.04 -35.52 1.74
C LEU A 561 -22.55 -35.30 1.50
N HIS A 562 -22.94 -34.88 0.30
CA HIS A 562 -24.31 -34.47 0.00
C HIS A 562 -25.37 -35.57 0.25
N PRO A 563 -25.18 -36.85 -0.16
CA PRO A 563 -26.10 -37.93 0.19
C PRO A 563 -26.25 -38.11 1.70
N LEU A 564 -25.15 -38.07 2.46
CA LEU A 564 -25.16 -38.18 3.92
C LEU A 564 -25.91 -37.01 4.58
N MET A 565 -25.81 -35.79 4.01
CA MET A 565 -26.53 -34.62 4.50
C MET A 565 -28.04 -34.68 4.27
N LEU A 566 -28.53 -35.40 3.25
CA LEU A 566 -29.96 -35.53 3.02
C LEU A 566 -30.66 -36.35 4.11
N GLU A 567 -29.89 -37.19 4.78
CA GLU A 567 -30.34 -38.17 5.77
C GLU A 567 -30.35 -37.61 7.20
N LEU A 568 -29.66 -36.48 7.42
CA LEU A 568 -29.63 -35.72 8.68
C LEU A 568 -30.89 -34.86 8.87
N ASP A 569 -31.25 -34.48 10.09
CA ASP A 569 -32.25 -33.42 10.31
C ASP A 569 -31.73 -32.02 9.90
N SER A 570 -32.62 -31.04 9.72
CA SER A 570 -32.28 -29.73 9.13
C SER A 570 -31.28 -28.89 9.93
N GLU A 571 -31.23 -29.02 11.25
CA GLU A 571 -30.30 -28.28 12.12
C GLU A 571 -28.85 -28.79 12.01
N PRO A 572 -28.56 -30.10 12.20
CA PRO A 572 -27.21 -30.65 12.03
C PRO A 572 -26.60 -30.40 10.65
N ARG A 573 -27.43 -30.27 9.61
CA ARG A 573 -26.98 -29.99 8.23
C ARG A 573 -26.24 -28.66 8.08
N GLN A 574 -26.52 -27.65 8.91
CA GLN A 574 -25.92 -26.32 8.75
C GLN A 574 -24.56 -26.19 9.44
N SER A 575 -24.30 -26.96 10.52
CA SER A 575 -23.03 -26.92 11.25
C SER A 575 -22.03 -27.99 10.82
N LEU A 576 -22.50 -29.06 10.15
CA LEU A 576 -21.68 -30.24 9.81
C LEU A 576 -20.36 -29.88 9.11
N ILE A 577 -20.38 -29.02 8.08
CA ILE A 577 -19.17 -28.66 7.33
C ILE A 577 -18.21 -27.87 8.23
N THR A 578 -18.69 -26.86 8.95
CA THR A 578 -17.89 -26.05 9.89
C THR A 578 -17.25 -26.91 10.98
N GLU A 579 -17.98 -27.90 11.50
CA GLU A 579 -17.47 -28.81 12.52
C GLU A 579 -16.43 -29.80 11.98
N LEU A 580 -16.66 -30.34 10.77
CA LEU A 580 -15.67 -31.17 10.08
C LEU A 580 -14.38 -30.40 9.82
N LEU A 581 -14.49 -29.15 9.34
CA LEU A 581 -13.33 -28.27 9.15
C LEU A 581 -12.62 -27.97 10.47
N SER A 582 -13.36 -27.72 11.56
CA SER A 582 -12.80 -27.52 12.89
C SER A 582 -12.02 -28.74 13.41
N ASP A 583 -12.50 -29.95 13.15
CA ASP A 583 -11.79 -31.18 13.53
C ASP A 583 -10.54 -31.40 12.67
N ILE A 584 -10.63 -31.09 11.37
CA ILE A 584 -9.47 -31.13 10.46
C ILE A 584 -8.39 -30.14 10.89
N ASP A 585 -8.77 -28.95 11.37
CA ASP A 585 -7.85 -27.91 11.81
C ASP A 585 -7.13 -28.24 13.13
N LYS A 586 -7.74 -29.06 14.00
CA LYS A 586 -7.26 -29.32 15.39
C LYS A 586 -6.21 -30.43 15.53
N SER A 587 -6.20 -31.43 14.67
CA SER A 587 -5.17 -32.48 14.68
C SER A 587 -5.33 -33.38 13.47
N ALA A 588 -4.29 -33.51 12.64
CA ALA A 588 -4.41 -34.26 11.40
C ALA A 588 -4.13 -35.77 11.52
N ASP A 589 -3.48 -36.23 12.59
CA ASP A 589 -3.11 -37.64 12.79
C ASP A 589 -4.24 -38.49 13.42
N ASP A 590 -5.31 -37.86 13.93
CA ASP A 590 -6.42 -38.52 14.67
C ASP A 590 -7.83 -38.03 14.22
N ILE A 591 -7.95 -37.63 12.95
CA ILE A 591 -9.19 -37.04 12.40
C ILE A 591 -10.33 -38.05 12.35
N LEU A 592 -10.06 -39.28 11.93
CA LEU A 592 -11.11 -40.25 11.61
C LEU A 592 -11.89 -40.72 12.83
N PRO A 593 -11.28 -41.11 13.96
CA PRO A 593 -12.04 -41.59 15.11
C PRO A 593 -12.95 -40.48 15.67
N ARG A 594 -12.50 -39.22 15.63
CA ARG A 594 -13.28 -38.06 16.08
C ARG A 594 -14.45 -37.76 15.16
N ILE A 595 -14.20 -37.72 13.85
CA ILE A 595 -15.26 -37.51 12.86
C ILE A 595 -16.25 -38.68 12.90
N GLU A 596 -15.79 -39.92 13.02
CA GLU A 596 -16.64 -41.11 13.15
C GLU A 596 -17.48 -41.04 14.43
N GLN A 597 -16.88 -40.66 15.57
CA GLN A 597 -17.60 -40.50 16.82
C GLN A 597 -18.68 -39.41 16.73
N ARG A 598 -18.39 -38.26 16.08
CA ARG A 598 -19.38 -37.19 15.87
C ARG A 598 -20.48 -37.59 14.89
N LEU A 599 -20.12 -38.20 13.76
CA LEU A 599 -21.09 -38.69 12.79
C LEU A 599 -22.00 -39.76 13.42
N LYS A 600 -21.45 -40.67 14.24
CA LYS A 600 -22.26 -41.60 15.03
C LYS A 600 -23.13 -40.90 16.06
N ALA A 601 -22.64 -39.84 16.70
CA ALA A 601 -23.44 -39.05 17.64
C ALA A 601 -24.62 -38.33 16.96
N TRP A 602 -24.49 -37.94 15.69
CA TRP A 602 -25.54 -37.24 14.95
C TRP A 602 -26.53 -38.16 14.23
N VAL A 603 -26.04 -39.25 13.63
CA VAL A 603 -26.85 -40.08 12.71
C VAL A 603 -27.00 -41.52 13.23
N GLY A 604 -26.47 -41.80 14.42
CA GLY A 604 -26.42 -43.14 15.01
C GLY A 604 -25.46 -44.07 14.27
N ASP A 605 -25.51 -45.36 14.60
CA ASP A 605 -24.67 -46.39 13.99
C ASP A 605 -24.94 -46.60 12.49
N TRP A 606 -26.08 -46.10 12.01
CA TRP A 606 -26.50 -46.25 10.62
C TRP A 606 -25.58 -45.54 9.62
N ILE A 607 -24.86 -44.48 10.01
CA ILE A 607 -23.88 -43.84 9.12
C ILE A 607 -22.80 -44.82 8.67
N THR A 608 -22.41 -45.76 9.53
CA THR A 608 -21.43 -46.81 9.18
C THR A 608 -22.01 -47.88 8.24
N GLN A 609 -23.34 -47.93 8.11
CA GLN A 609 -24.08 -48.80 7.20
C GLN A 609 -24.36 -48.12 5.85
N SER A 610 -24.18 -46.80 5.73
CA SER A 610 -24.36 -46.07 4.47
C SER A 610 -23.28 -46.47 3.47
N GLN A 611 -23.69 -46.82 2.25
CA GLN A 611 -22.76 -47.13 1.14
C GLN A 611 -21.85 -45.95 0.75
N HIS A 612 -22.21 -44.72 1.15
CA HIS A 612 -21.44 -43.51 0.84
C HIS A 612 -20.36 -43.19 1.90
N TYR A 613 -20.47 -43.76 3.09
CA TYR A 613 -19.60 -43.47 4.22
C TYR A 613 -18.14 -43.91 4.02
N PRO A 614 -17.83 -45.10 3.47
CA PRO A 614 -16.44 -45.50 3.20
C PRO A 614 -15.74 -44.54 2.23
N ARG A 615 -16.45 -44.11 1.18
CA ARG A 615 -15.89 -43.14 0.23
C ARG A 615 -15.64 -41.78 0.89
N PHE A 616 -16.60 -41.29 1.67
CA PHE A 616 -16.46 -39.99 2.34
C PHE A 616 -15.30 -39.96 3.33
N THR A 617 -15.17 -40.99 4.17
CA THR A 617 -14.08 -41.10 5.16
C THR A 617 -12.72 -41.12 4.49
N GLU A 618 -12.56 -41.83 3.37
CA GLU A 618 -11.31 -41.89 2.62
C GLU A 618 -10.92 -40.56 1.98
N LEU A 619 -11.89 -39.82 1.46
CA LEU A 619 -11.65 -38.46 0.97
C LEU A 619 -11.21 -37.51 2.09
N LEU A 620 -11.73 -37.68 3.31
CA LEU A 620 -11.26 -36.94 4.48
C LEU A 620 -9.82 -37.30 4.87
N LYS A 621 -9.39 -38.57 4.71
CA LYS A 621 -7.98 -38.97 4.90
C LYS A 621 -7.05 -38.29 3.90
N ILE A 622 -7.51 -38.14 2.66
CA ILE A 622 -6.77 -37.44 1.61
C ILE A 622 -6.70 -35.95 1.94
N HIS A 623 -7.80 -35.32 2.35
CA HIS A 623 -7.81 -33.92 2.79
C HIS A 623 -6.86 -33.68 3.98
N ALA A 624 -6.92 -34.53 5.00
CA ALA A 624 -6.00 -34.52 6.14
C ALA A 624 -4.54 -34.60 5.70
N THR A 625 -4.24 -35.45 4.72
CA THR A 625 -2.90 -35.62 4.17
C THR A 625 -2.40 -34.37 3.44
N ILE A 626 -3.27 -33.69 2.68
CA ILE A 626 -2.96 -32.41 2.04
C ILE A 626 -2.68 -31.35 3.11
N ARG A 627 -3.55 -31.25 4.13
CA ARG A 627 -3.39 -30.28 5.22
C ARG A 627 -2.09 -30.50 6.00
N GLN A 628 -1.73 -31.74 6.31
CA GLN A 628 -0.45 -32.06 6.96
C GLN A 628 0.75 -31.59 6.14
N ALA A 629 0.71 -31.83 4.83
CA ALA A 629 1.75 -31.39 3.94
C ALA A 629 1.84 -29.86 3.85
N ALA A 630 0.69 -29.17 3.88
CA ALA A 630 0.61 -27.71 3.93
C ALA A 630 1.24 -27.16 5.21
N LEU A 631 0.80 -27.64 6.38
CA LEU A 631 1.31 -27.24 7.69
C LEU A 631 2.81 -27.47 7.81
N LYS A 632 3.29 -28.63 7.36
CA LYS A 632 4.72 -28.95 7.35
C LYS A 632 5.52 -28.03 6.41
N SER A 633 4.99 -27.74 5.22
CA SER A 633 5.65 -26.83 4.26
C SER A 633 5.69 -25.39 4.76
N LEU A 634 4.65 -24.97 5.50
CA LEU A 634 4.54 -23.66 6.13
C LEU A 634 5.20 -23.60 7.52
N LYS A 635 5.87 -24.67 7.95
CA LYS A 635 6.55 -24.78 9.26
C LYS A 635 5.64 -24.42 10.45
N SER A 636 4.36 -24.74 10.38
CA SER A 636 3.39 -24.45 11.43
C SER A 636 2.75 -25.73 12.00
N SER A 637 2.51 -25.75 13.31
CA SER A 637 1.76 -26.83 13.97
C SER A 637 0.25 -26.60 14.00
N THR A 638 -0.20 -25.37 13.74
CA THR A 638 -1.61 -24.95 13.66
C THR A 638 -1.89 -24.29 12.33
N LEU A 639 -3.15 -24.13 11.95
CA LEU A 639 -3.54 -23.47 10.70
C LEU A 639 -3.01 -22.02 10.64
N PRO A 640 -2.08 -21.69 9.72
CA PRO A 640 -1.57 -20.33 9.58
C PRO A 640 -2.64 -19.36 9.09
N THR A 641 -2.47 -18.09 9.42
CA THR A 641 -3.31 -16.97 8.98
C THR A 641 -3.36 -16.90 7.44
N GLU A 642 -2.22 -17.10 6.79
CA GLU A 642 -2.03 -17.03 5.34
C GLU A 642 -2.77 -18.16 4.62
N LEU A 643 -2.73 -19.39 5.17
CA LEU A 643 -3.45 -20.54 4.62
C LEU A 643 -4.97 -20.38 4.82
N SER A 644 -5.41 -19.87 5.98
CA SER A 644 -6.82 -19.57 6.24
C SER A 644 -7.38 -18.55 5.24
N LEU A 645 -6.62 -17.47 4.99
CA LEU A 645 -6.98 -16.45 4.01
C LEU A 645 -7.06 -17.03 2.60
N ALA A 646 -6.04 -17.78 2.18
CA ALA A 646 -6.01 -18.39 0.85
C ALA A 646 -7.16 -19.39 0.64
N LEU A 647 -7.49 -20.21 1.63
CA LEU A 647 -8.63 -21.15 1.59
C LEU A 647 -9.96 -20.43 1.44
N SER A 648 -10.15 -19.33 2.19
CA SER A 648 -11.35 -18.49 2.11
C SER A 648 -11.51 -17.88 0.71
N LEU A 649 -10.44 -17.30 0.17
CA LEU A 649 -10.41 -16.68 -1.16
C LEU A 649 -10.72 -17.68 -2.29
N TYR A 650 -10.13 -18.87 -2.26
CA TYR A 650 -10.38 -19.89 -3.28
C TYR A 650 -11.80 -20.44 -3.19
N ALA A 651 -12.32 -20.69 -1.98
CA ALA A 651 -13.70 -21.13 -1.79
C ALA A 651 -14.69 -20.11 -2.35
N PHE A 652 -14.47 -18.82 -2.08
CA PHE A 652 -15.27 -17.72 -2.62
C PHE A 652 -15.19 -17.62 -4.14
N THR A 653 -13.98 -17.80 -4.69
CA THR A 653 -13.76 -17.80 -6.14
C THR A 653 -14.50 -18.97 -6.80
N ALA A 654 -14.50 -20.15 -6.20
CA ALA A 654 -15.22 -21.33 -6.69
C ALA A 654 -16.75 -21.11 -6.70
N ILE A 655 -17.31 -20.38 -5.73
CA ILE A 655 -18.73 -19.99 -5.70
C ILE A 655 -19.12 -19.15 -6.94
N LYS A 656 -18.24 -18.24 -7.35
CA LYS A 656 -18.47 -17.27 -8.44
C LYS A 656 -18.49 -17.92 -9.82
N PHE A 657 -17.61 -18.88 -10.06
CA PHE A 657 -17.47 -19.52 -11.38
C PHE A 657 -18.44 -20.68 -11.62
N ARG A 658 -19.34 -20.95 -10.66
CA ARG A 658 -20.32 -22.02 -10.81
C ARG A 658 -21.56 -21.56 -11.58
N PRO A 659 -22.06 -22.33 -12.56
CA PRO A 659 -23.30 -22.00 -13.27
C PRO A 659 -24.48 -21.92 -12.29
N ALA A 660 -25.31 -20.87 -12.40
CA ALA A 660 -26.46 -20.65 -11.52
C ALA A 660 -27.51 -21.80 -11.54
N LYS A 661 -27.45 -22.67 -12.55
CA LYS A 661 -28.33 -23.84 -12.71
C LYS A 661 -27.84 -25.09 -11.97
N GLU A 662 -26.57 -25.15 -11.57
CA GLU A 662 -26.06 -26.27 -10.77
C GLU A 662 -26.43 -26.09 -9.30
N SER A 663 -26.78 -27.20 -8.64
CA SER A 663 -27.47 -27.26 -7.35
C SER A 663 -26.95 -26.23 -6.33
N GLY A 664 -27.83 -25.35 -5.84
CA GLY A 664 -27.51 -24.34 -4.80
C GLY A 664 -26.90 -24.91 -3.51
N LYS A 665 -26.90 -26.25 -3.37
CA LYS A 665 -26.33 -27.02 -2.27
C LYS A 665 -24.80 -26.96 -2.23
N HIS A 666 -24.13 -27.07 -3.37
CA HIS A 666 -22.67 -26.93 -3.41
C HIS A 666 -22.22 -25.49 -3.16
N ARG A 667 -23.01 -24.53 -3.66
CA ARG A 667 -22.79 -23.11 -3.42
C ARG A 667 -22.84 -22.79 -1.93
N GLU A 668 -23.79 -23.40 -1.21
CA GLU A 668 -23.91 -23.28 0.25
C GLU A 668 -22.75 -23.97 0.97
N GLY A 669 -22.32 -25.17 0.53
CA GLY A 669 -21.18 -25.85 1.13
C GLY A 669 -19.86 -25.07 0.97
N LEU A 670 -19.57 -24.54 -0.22
CA LEU A 670 -18.41 -23.67 -0.44
C LEU A 670 -18.50 -22.36 0.36
N LYS A 671 -19.70 -21.82 0.55
CA LYS A 671 -19.94 -20.65 1.39
C LYS A 671 -19.58 -20.95 2.85
N GLN A 672 -20.01 -22.08 3.38
CA GLN A 672 -19.67 -22.49 4.76
C GLN A 672 -18.15 -22.68 4.93
N ILE A 673 -17.46 -23.23 3.92
CA ILE A 673 -15.99 -23.35 3.93
C ILE A 673 -15.32 -21.96 3.95
N ALA A 674 -15.80 -21.04 3.11
CA ALA A 674 -15.29 -19.67 3.04
C ALA A 674 -15.51 -18.92 4.37
N GLU A 675 -16.71 -19.02 4.95
CA GLU A 675 -17.10 -18.43 6.23
C GLU A 675 -16.30 -19.00 7.41
N HIS A 676 -16.04 -20.32 7.44
CA HIS A 676 -15.26 -20.96 8.50
C HIS A 676 -13.81 -20.45 8.53
N TYR A 677 -13.11 -20.52 7.39
CA TYR A 677 -11.73 -20.04 7.32
C TYR A 677 -11.63 -18.53 7.44
N ALA A 678 -12.70 -17.83 7.07
CA ALA A 678 -12.85 -16.45 7.42
C ALA A 678 -12.83 -16.23 8.94
N GLN A 679 -13.72 -16.88 9.68
CA GLN A 679 -13.77 -16.71 11.13
C GLN A 679 -12.44 -17.09 11.81
N GLN A 680 -11.77 -18.16 11.37
CA GLN A 680 -10.45 -18.54 11.91
C GLN A 680 -9.38 -17.47 11.65
N TRP A 681 -9.37 -16.84 10.47
CA TRP A 681 -8.49 -15.71 10.21
C TRP A 681 -8.79 -14.51 11.12
N GLN A 682 -10.07 -14.17 11.29
CA GLN A 682 -10.49 -13.09 12.19
C GLN A 682 -10.20 -13.41 13.66
N LEU A 683 -10.35 -14.66 14.11
CA LEU A 683 -10.01 -15.11 15.47
C LEU A 683 -8.50 -15.21 15.70
N GLY A 684 -7.68 -15.32 14.65
CA GLY A 684 -6.23 -15.13 14.75
C GLY A 684 -5.83 -13.66 14.95
N GLN A 685 -6.65 -12.72 14.48
CA GLN A 685 -6.52 -11.29 14.76
C GLN A 685 -7.23 -10.87 16.08
N ASN A 686 -8.30 -11.58 16.42
CA ASN A 686 -9.10 -11.48 17.64
C ASN A 686 -8.81 -12.67 18.57
N THR A 687 -7.55 -13.12 18.69
CA THR A 687 -7.20 -13.89 19.89
C THR A 687 -7.56 -12.96 21.01
N SER A 688 -8.62 -13.32 21.75
CA SER A 688 -9.19 -12.56 22.86
C SER A 688 -8.11 -11.69 23.46
N LEU A 689 -8.23 -10.36 23.30
CA LEU A 689 -7.52 -9.41 24.15
C LEU A 689 -7.54 -10.06 25.54
N PRO A 690 -6.40 -10.46 26.11
CA PRO A 690 -6.42 -11.33 27.27
C PRO A 690 -7.34 -10.68 28.31
N GLU A 691 -8.49 -11.32 28.57
CA GLU A 691 -9.49 -10.81 29.52
C GLU A 691 -8.88 -10.66 30.91
N VAL A 692 -7.75 -11.35 31.13
CA VAL A 692 -6.83 -11.10 32.22
C VAL A 692 -5.77 -10.11 31.73
N VAL A 693 -6.03 -8.83 31.99
CA VAL A 693 -5.00 -7.78 31.91
C VAL A 693 -3.91 -8.16 32.91
N ASP A 694 -2.84 -8.77 32.41
CA ASP A 694 -1.61 -8.95 33.17
C ASP A 694 -1.18 -7.56 33.67
N THR A 695 -1.12 -7.34 34.97
CA THR A 695 -0.83 -6.00 35.54
C THR A 695 0.57 -5.49 35.17
N ASN A 696 1.41 -6.31 34.52
CA ASN A 696 2.78 -6.01 34.18
C ASN A 696 3.03 -5.50 32.73
N TRP A 697 2.03 -4.86 32.10
CA TRP A 697 2.17 -4.32 30.73
C TRP A 697 3.31 -3.31 30.55
N GLN A 698 3.64 -2.53 31.59
CA GLN A 698 4.75 -1.57 31.55
C GLN A 698 6.09 -2.27 31.24
N ASP A 699 6.38 -3.38 31.94
CA ASP A 699 7.60 -4.17 31.74
C ASP A 699 7.60 -4.85 30.37
N LYS A 700 6.44 -5.34 29.91
CA LYS A 700 6.30 -6.00 28.61
C LYS A 700 6.56 -5.02 27.46
N ILE A 701 6.02 -3.80 27.53
CA ILE A 701 6.23 -2.78 26.49
C ILE A 701 7.67 -2.28 26.51
N ALA A 702 8.26 -2.06 27.69
CA ALA A 702 9.68 -1.72 27.80
C ALA A 702 10.55 -2.80 27.14
N THR A 703 10.30 -4.07 27.44
CA THR A 703 11.03 -5.21 26.84
C THR A 703 10.83 -5.29 25.31
N LEU A 704 9.62 -5.01 24.81
CA LEU A 704 9.33 -4.95 23.38
C LEU A 704 10.07 -3.78 22.70
N CYS A 705 10.13 -2.63 23.38
CA CYS A 705 10.80 -1.43 22.89
C CYS A 705 12.32 -1.60 22.81
N GLU A 706 12.93 -2.26 23.80
CA GLU A 706 14.37 -2.56 23.83
C GLU A 706 14.81 -3.47 22.68
N ASN A 707 13.92 -4.33 22.17
CA ASN A 707 14.27 -5.37 21.19
C ASN A 707 13.72 -5.16 19.78
N ALA A 708 13.00 -4.05 19.51
CA ALA A 708 12.06 -3.77 18.39
C ALA A 708 12.54 -3.91 16.91
N SER A 709 13.44 -4.84 16.62
CA SER A 709 13.94 -5.16 15.28
C SER A 709 13.18 -6.30 14.60
N GLU A 710 12.36 -7.05 15.34
CA GLU A 710 11.58 -8.16 14.82
C GLU A 710 10.13 -7.74 14.49
N GLU A 711 9.65 -8.10 13.29
CA GLU A 711 8.29 -7.81 12.80
C GLU A 711 7.17 -8.20 13.80
N ARG A 712 7.38 -9.31 14.53
CA ARG A 712 6.46 -9.79 15.56
C ARG A 712 6.28 -8.81 16.72
N GLN A 713 7.33 -8.09 17.10
CA GLN A 713 7.28 -7.12 18.19
C GLN A 713 6.56 -5.83 17.77
N TRP A 714 6.73 -5.42 16.50
CA TRP A 714 5.95 -4.32 15.94
C TRP A 714 4.45 -4.62 15.93
N LEU A 715 4.06 -5.84 15.55
CA LEU A 715 2.66 -6.26 15.58
C LEU A 715 2.07 -6.22 17.00
N GLU A 716 2.83 -6.64 18.01
CA GLU A 716 2.40 -6.59 19.41
C GLU A 716 2.29 -5.14 19.92
N LEU A 717 3.22 -4.27 19.52
CA LEU A 717 3.16 -2.84 19.83
C LEU A 717 1.94 -2.17 19.16
N ASP A 718 1.60 -2.55 17.93
CA ASP A 718 0.41 -2.05 17.22
C ASP A 718 -0.87 -2.42 17.95
N ARG A 719 -0.99 -3.71 18.34
CA ARG A 719 -2.11 -4.20 19.15
C ARG A 719 -2.22 -3.43 20.45
N THR A 720 -1.08 -3.15 21.09
CA THR A 720 -1.03 -2.38 22.34
C THR A 720 -1.51 -0.94 22.13
N LEU A 721 -1.05 -0.27 21.07
CA LEU A 721 -1.47 1.10 20.76
C LEU A 721 -2.98 1.19 20.50
N VAL A 722 -3.53 0.25 19.74
CA VAL A 722 -4.98 0.16 19.49
C VAL A 722 -5.74 -0.14 20.79
N ALA A 723 -5.23 -1.04 21.64
CA ALA A 723 -5.85 -1.30 22.93
C ALA A 723 -5.86 -0.04 23.82
N LEU A 724 -4.77 0.75 23.82
CA LEU A 724 -4.66 1.99 24.58
C LEU A 724 -5.67 3.05 24.12
N THR A 725 -6.09 3.09 22.85
CA THR A 725 -7.17 4.01 22.42
C THR A 725 -8.51 3.68 23.07
N GLN A 726 -8.70 2.46 23.56
CA GLN A 726 -9.93 2.01 24.22
C GLN A 726 -9.85 2.09 25.75
N LYS A 727 -8.65 2.17 26.33
CA LYS A 727 -8.47 2.28 27.79
C LYS A 727 -8.72 3.71 28.30
N PRO A 728 -8.94 3.91 29.60
CA PRO A 728 -8.97 5.24 30.20
C PRO A 728 -7.65 6.03 30.01
N LEU A 729 -7.72 7.37 30.04
CA LEU A 729 -6.57 8.23 29.75
C LEU A 729 -5.44 8.06 30.77
N ASP A 730 -5.75 7.96 32.05
CA ASP A 730 -4.79 7.70 33.13
C ASP A 730 -4.03 6.40 32.95
N TYR A 731 -4.72 5.34 32.51
CA TYR A 731 -4.07 4.08 32.17
C TYR A 731 -3.09 4.25 31.00
N ALA A 732 -3.47 5.00 29.96
CA ALA A 732 -2.59 5.28 28.84
C ALA A 732 -1.38 6.14 29.25
N ILE A 733 -1.57 7.13 30.13
CA ILE A 733 -0.48 7.95 30.70
C ILE A 733 0.50 7.06 31.47
N ALA A 734 0.01 6.25 32.40
CA ALA A 734 0.85 5.35 33.20
C ALA A 734 1.58 4.32 32.33
N THR A 735 0.94 3.86 31.24
CA THR A 735 1.58 2.93 30.30
C THR A 735 2.72 3.60 29.54
N LEU A 736 2.51 4.82 29.02
CA LEU A 736 3.54 5.57 28.28
C LEU A 736 4.65 6.14 29.16
N GLN A 737 4.36 6.38 30.44
CA GLN A 737 5.35 6.71 31.47
C GLN A 737 6.35 5.55 31.68
N GLY A 738 5.88 4.30 31.53
CA GLY A 738 6.68 3.12 31.85
C GLY A 738 6.94 2.99 33.36
N SER A 739 8.03 2.32 33.73
CA SER A 739 8.46 2.09 35.11
C SER A 739 9.35 3.21 35.68
N VAL A 740 9.55 4.30 34.94
CA VAL A 740 10.44 5.39 35.33
C VAL A 740 9.80 6.22 36.44
N THR A 741 10.57 6.46 37.49
CA THR A 741 10.15 7.27 38.65
C THR A 741 10.13 8.76 38.29
N PRO A 742 9.03 9.49 38.55
CA PRO A 742 8.96 10.93 38.39
C PRO A 742 10.01 11.70 39.21
N LEU A 743 10.50 12.82 38.66
CA LEU A 743 11.30 13.78 39.44
C LEU A 743 10.46 14.42 40.55
N HIS A 744 11.09 14.78 41.66
CA HIS A 744 10.43 15.47 42.78
C HIS A 744 11.12 16.80 43.09
N TRP A 745 10.32 17.88 43.13
CA TRP A 745 10.77 19.25 43.36
C TRP A 745 10.42 19.80 44.76
N GLY A 746 10.32 18.94 45.78
CA GLY A 746 9.88 19.35 47.12
C GLY A 746 8.52 20.06 47.15
N GLU A 747 8.45 21.20 47.84
CA GLU A 747 7.25 22.05 47.91
C GLU A 747 7.10 23.02 46.71
N GLN A 748 8.08 23.03 45.79
CA GLN A 748 8.10 23.96 44.67
C GLN A 748 7.04 23.58 43.63
N GLN A 749 6.49 24.59 42.95
CA GLN A 749 5.62 24.40 41.82
C GLN A 749 6.45 24.14 40.56
N ALA A 750 6.40 22.93 40.03
CA ALA A 750 7.03 22.59 38.77
C ALA A 750 6.07 22.86 37.60
N TRP A 751 6.43 23.81 36.75
CA TRP A 751 5.64 24.25 35.60
C TRP A 751 6.26 23.82 34.28
N ASP A 752 5.45 23.42 33.31
CA ASP A 752 5.88 23.20 31.93
C ASP A 752 4.77 23.60 30.93
N ILE A 753 5.17 23.95 29.72
CA ILE A 753 4.28 24.18 28.59
C ILE A 753 4.60 23.24 27.42
N ALA A 754 3.61 22.50 26.95
CA ALA A 754 3.68 21.68 25.74
C ALA A 754 2.85 22.28 24.61
N SER A 755 3.03 21.73 23.42
CA SER A 755 2.13 21.96 22.30
C SER A 755 1.89 20.66 21.54
N THR A 756 0.72 20.52 20.92
CA THR A 756 0.41 19.39 20.04
C THR A 756 1.12 19.44 18.69
N GLY A 757 1.81 20.56 18.38
CA GLY A 757 2.61 20.74 17.16
C GLY A 757 1.84 21.48 16.05
N SER A 758 2.51 22.47 15.44
CA SER A 758 2.10 23.18 14.22
C SER A 758 3.35 23.61 13.45
N VAL A 759 3.14 24.26 12.32
CA VAL A 759 4.20 24.90 11.53
C VAL A 759 4.70 26.14 12.25
N ALA A 760 6.02 26.36 12.25
CA ALA A 760 6.68 27.46 12.97
C ALA A 760 6.27 27.56 14.46
N ASN A 761 6.13 26.42 15.15
CA ASN A 761 5.58 26.39 16.51
C ASN A 761 6.56 26.96 17.55
N ILE A 762 6.41 28.24 17.88
CA ILE A 762 7.27 28.95 18.86
C ILE A 762 6.63 29.09 20.25
N THR A 763 5.34 28.74 20.41
CA THR A 763 4.66 28.82 21.72
C THR A 763 5.44 28.12 22.84
N PRO A 764 6.02 26.92 22.66
CA PRO A 764 6.74 26.26 23.75
C PRO A 764 7.95 27.05 24.26
N ILE A 765 8.65 27.78 23.37
CA ILE A 765 9.82 28.60 23.74
C ILE A 765 9.35 29.89 24.42
N ILE A 766 8.41 30.62 23.81
CA ILE A 766 7.89 31.86 24.41
C ILE A 766 7.21 31.58 25.76
N GLY A 767 6.47 30.47 25.88
CA GLY A 767 5.84 30.09 27.14
C GLY A 767 6.85 29.75 28.24
N TYR A 768 7.98 29.15 27.90
CA TYR A 768 9.09 28.96 28.84
C TYR A 768 9.64 30.31 29.33
N LEU A 769 9.83 31.28 28.43
CA LEU A 769 10.29 32.62 28.82
C LEU A 769 9.29 33.32 29.74
N TRP A 770 7.98 33.18 29.47
CA TRP A 770 6.95 33.67 30.38
C TRP A 770 6.94 32.96 31.73
N LEU A 771 7.21 31.66 31.79
CA LEU A 771 7.38 30.96 33.07
C LEU A 771 8.59 31.49 33.85
N GLN A 772 9.68 31.84 33.16
CA GLN A 772 10.82 32.52 33.81
C GLN A 772 10.41 33.90 34.35
N VAL A 773 9.59 34.67 33.62
CA VAL A 773 9.00 35.91 34.13
C VAL A 773 8.13 35.64 35.38
N LYS A 774 7.29 34.61 35.36
CA LYS A 774 6.47 34.22 36.51
C LYS A 774 7.33 33.93 37.73
N ARG A 775 8.44 33.20 37.54
CA ARG A 775 9.42 32.93 38.60
C ARG A 775 10.05 34.22 39.14
N LEU A 776 10.39 35.19 38.29
CA LEU A 776 10.92 36.50 38.72
C LEU A 776 9.90 37.34 39.50
N GLN A 777 8.60 37.18 39.22
CA GLN A 777 7.51 37.89 39.89
C GLN A 777 7.10 37.25 41.22
N GLN A 778 7.28 35.93 41.35
CA GLN A 778 7.11 35.21 42.60
C GLN A 778 8.44 35.16 43.36
N SER A 779 8.47 34.65 44.60
CA SER A 779 9.75 34.41 45.24
C SER A 779 10.52 33.38 44.41
N GLU A 780 11.78 33.66 44.04
CA GLU A 780 12.58 32.85 43.08
C GLU A 780 12.64 31.34 43.39
N LYS A 781 12.35 30.96 44.65
CA LYS A 781 12.34 29.59 45.16
C LYS A 781 10.99 28.88 45.04
N SER A 782 9.90 29.51 44.63
CA SER A 782 8.57 28.88 44.58
C SER A 782 8.29 28.11 43.29
N ILE A 783 8.94 28.46 42.17
CA ILE A 783 8.69 27.88 40.84
C ILE A 783 9.98 27.29 40.26
N VAL A 784 9.84 26.10 39.66
CA VAL A 784 10.87 25.47 38.81
C VAL A 784 10.28 25.11 37.45
N ILE A 785 11.09 25.12 36.40
CA ILE A 785 10.63 24.94 35.02
C ILE A 785 11.38 23.79 34.33
N PRO A 786 11.04 22.52 34.63
CA PRO A 786 11.67 21.33 34.05
C PRO A 786 11.09 21.01 32.66
N LYS A 787 11.37 21.84 31.67
CA LYS A 787 10.73 21.77 30.36
C LYS A 787 11.26 20.62 29.50
N ILE A 788 10.47 19.57 29.31
CA ILE A 788 10.82 18.47 28.40
C ILE A 788 10.16 18.64 27.03
N SER A 789 10.96 18.46 25.96
CA SER A 789 10.51 18.60 24.57
C SER A 789 11.00 17.46 23.67
N SER A 790 10.26 17.22 22.59
CA SER A 790 10.58 16.24 21.54
C SER A 790 11.30 16.90 20.36
N SER A 791 12.10 16.12 19.63
CA SER A 791 12.50 16.47 18.26
C SER A 791 11.30 16.34 17.31
N GLY A 792 11.24 17.20 16.30
CA GLY A 792 10.21 17.21 15.27
C GLY A 792 10.80 16.98 13.89
N ASN A 793 10.00 16.44 12.96
CA ASN A 793 10.43 16.26 11.58
C ASN A 793 10.72 17.64 10.92
N SER A 794 9.81 18.60 11.09
CA SER A 794 9.79 19.88 10.39
C SER A 794 10.25 21.11 11.22
N CYS A 795 10.93 20.91 12.37
CA CYS A 795 11.38 21.90 13.39
C CYS A 795 10.69 21.74 14.75
N GLY A 796 11.07 20.74 15.55
CA GLY A 796 10.68 20.69 16.96
C GLY A 796 11.47 21.69 17.83
N THR A 797 10.98 21.97 19.04
CA THR A 797 11.65 22.86 20.01
C THR A 797 13.10 22.44 20.26
N VAL A 798 13.36 21.12 20.36
CA VAL A 798 14.71 20.58 20.54
C VAL A 798 15.59 20.95 19.36
N ASP A 799 15.09 20.78 18.13
CA ASP A 799 15.88 21.03 16.92
C ASP A 799 16.16 22.51 16.70
N ILE A 800 15.23 23.39 17.09
CA ILE A 800 15.38 24.85 17.03
C ILE A 800 16.50 25.29 17.98
N LEU A 801 16.45 24.88 19.26
CA LEU A 801 17.44 25.27 20.25
C LEU A 801 18.81 24.61 20.00
N ALA A 802 18.82 23.35 19.57
CA ALA A 802 20.05 22.65 19.17
C ALA A 802 20.80 23.39 18.06
N ALA A 803 20.07 23.97 17.09
CA ALA A 803 20.66 24.77 16.01
C ALA A 803 21.23 26.13 16.47
N GLY A 804 21.01 26.51 17.73
CA GLY A 804 21.67 27.63 18.40
C GLY A 804 22.78 27.18 19.35
N GLY A 805 23.16 25.90 19.35
CA GLY A 805 24.17 25.34 20.23
C GLY A 805 23.67 24.98 21.65
N TYR A 806 22.36 24.87 21.86
CA TYR A 806 21.85 24.47 23.17
C TYR A 806 22.24 23.02 23.53
N SER A 807 22.86 22.84 24.69
CA SER A 807 23.19 21.51 25.21
C SER A 807 22.07 20.97 26.10
N PHE A 808 21.49 19.85 25.68
CA PHE A 808 20.46 19.13 26.43
C PHE A 808 21.09 18.06 27.31
N THR A 809 20.76 18.06 28.59
CA THR A 809 21.10 16.98 29.51
C THR A 809 19.89 16.07 29.75
N SER A 810 20.16 14.79 30.00
CA SER A 810 19.22 13.76 30.46
C SER A 810 19.52 13.28 31.87
N ASP A 811 20.67 13.67 32.42
CA ASP A 811 21.12 13.25 33.73
C ASP A 811 20.28 13.91 34.84
N GLU A 812 19.84 13.13 35.83
CA GLU A 812 18.95 13.64 36.86
C GLU A 812 19.58 14.74 37.70
N GLU A 813 20.83 14.51 38.10
CA GLU A 813 21.56 15.37 39.00
C GLU A 813 21.87 16.68 38.28
N GLU A 814 22.36 16.63 37.04
CA GLU A 814 22.58 17.80 36.21
C GLU A 814 21.29 18.58 35.94
N ILE A 815 20.16 17.89 35.68
CA ILE A 815 18.84 18.55 35.53
C ILE A 815 18.50 19.36 36.78
N ARG A 816 18.68 18.77 37.98
CA ARG A 816 18.39 19.45 39.25
C ARG A 816 19.34 20.61 39.49
N GLU A 817 20.65 20.41 39.29
CA GLU A 817 21.67 21.45 39.47
C GLU A 817 21.42 22.65 38.54
N ARG A 818 21.12 22.41 37.26
CA ARG A 818 20.82 23.47 36.30
C ARG A 818 19.51 24.18 36.60
N ILE A 819 18.49 23.48 37.08
CA ILE A 819 17.24 24.13 37.51
C ILE A 819 17.42 24.91 38.80
N GLU A 820 18.26 24.46 39.72
CA GLU A 820 18.60 25.24 40.93
C GLU A 820 19.37 26.52 40.56
N ALA A 821 20.31 26.42 39.61
CA ALA A 821 21.10 27.57 39.14
C ALA A 821 20.27 28.57 38.30
N ASP A 822 19.54 28.08 37.30
CA ASP A 822 18.91 28.91 36.27
C ASP A 822 17.38 29.07 36.48
N GLY A 823 16.78 28.29 37.38
CA GLY A 823 15.32 28.19 37.62
C GLY A 823 14.52 27.39 36.62
N GLY A 824 15.15 27.00 35.52
CA GLY A 824 14.47 26.34 34.43
C GLY A 824 15.45 25.81 33.41
N LEU A 825 15.07 24.73 32.74
CA LEU A 825 15.94 24.03 31.81
C LEU A 825 15.10 23.45 30.67
N PHE A 826 15.65 23.42 29.45
CA PHE A 826 15.12 22.57 28.40
C PHE A 826 15.79 21.19 28.43
N CYS A 827 14.97 20.15 28.60
CA CYS A 827 15.37 18.75 28.53
C CYS A 827 14.93 18.16 27.19
N ARG A 828 15.74 17.24 26.65
CA ARG A 828 15.38 16.42 25.48
C ARG A 828 14.76 15.12 25.97
N GLN A 829 13.83 14.57 25.18
CA GLN A 829 13.44 13.17 25.34
C GLN A 829 14.66 12.25 25.18
N ASP A 830 15.07 11.57 26.23
CA ASP A 830 16.13 10.56 26.20
C ASP A 830 15.56 9.13 26.20
N GLU A 831 16.43 8.15 25.95
CA GLU A 831 16.04 6.74 25.90
C GLU A 831 15.88 6.11 27.28
N GLU A 832 16.30 6.76 28.35
CA GLU A 832 16.24 6.18 29.70
C GLU A 832 14.90 6.52 30.38
N ARG A 833 14.40 7.74 30.21
CA ARG A 833 13.21 8.26 30.89
C ARG A 833 11.93 8.11 30.09
N VAL A 834 12.01 8.22 28.77
CA VAL A 834 10.83 8.28 27.89
C VAL A 834 10.90 7.28 26.75
N LEU A 835 11.55 6.13 26.96
CA LEU A 835 11.71 5.07 25.96
C LEU A 835 10.38 4.65 25.35
N VAL A 836 9.41 4.32 26.21
CA VAL A 836 8.10 3.82 25.78
C VAL A 836 7.39 4.87 24.93
N ASP A 837 7.32 6.12 25.38
CA ASP A 837 6.73 7.22 24.60
C ASP A 837 7.50 7.45 23.28
N LYS A 838 8.83 7.42 23.27
CA LYS A 838 9.65 7.61 22.07
C LYS A 838 9.39 6.55 21.01
N VAL A 839 9.40 5.27 21.40
CA VAL A 839 9.19 4.14 20.49
C VAL A 839 7.73 4.09 20.02
N THR A 840 6.78 4.26 20.93
CA THR A 840 5.35 4.33 20.58
C THR A 840 5.03 5.52 19.69
N MET A 841 5.66 6.68 19.89
CA MET A 841 5.48 7.85 19.03
C MET A 841 5.99 7.58 17.61
N ALA A 842 7.16 6.94 17.46
CA ALA A 842 7.67 6.52 16.16
C ALA A 842 6.69 5.55 15.47
N ARG A 843 6.14 4.58 16.22
CA ARG A 843 5.17 3.63 15.65
C ARG A 843 3.81 4.25 15.33
N ARG A 844 3.31 5.14 16.19
CA ARG A 844 2.09 5.93 15.94
C ARG A 844 2.19 6.76 14.68
N LYS A 845 3.37 7.32 14.35
CA LYS A 845 3.60 8.00 13.07
C LYS A 845 3.38 7.03 11.90
N ALA A 846 3.92 5.81 11.99
CA ALA A 846 3.75 4.79 10.96
C ALA A 846 2.29 4.29 10.82
N LEU A 847 1.53 4.25 11.92
CA LEU A 847 0.12 3.82 11.94
C LEU A 847 -0.90 4.96 11.73
N ASN A 848 -0.46 6.21 11.53
CA ASN A 848 -1.32 7.39 11.50
C ASN A 848 -2.16 7.60 12.78
N LEU A 849 -1.70 7.09 13.93
CA LEU A 849 -2.32 7.26 15.24
C LEU A 849 -1.87 8.55 15.95
N MET A 850 -1.06 9.38 15.30
CA MET A 850 -0.63 10.68 15.84
C MET A 850 -1.75 11.68 16.04
N LYS A 851 -2.92 11.45 15.43
CA LYS A 851 -4.10 12.32 15.56
C LYS A 851 -5.12 11.82 16.57
N ASP A 852 -4.87 10.67 17.21
CA ASP A 852 -5.74 10.17 18.27
C ASP A 852 -5.60 11.08 19.52
N PRO A 853 -6.69 11.72 20.00
CA PRO A 853 -6.64 12.66 21.11
C PRO A 853 -6.10 12.00 22.37
N LYS A 854 -6.54 10.77 22.67
CA LYS A 854 -6.16 10.05 23.89
C LYS A 854 -4.68 9.73 23.91
N LEU A 855 -4.14 9.15 22.82
CA LEU A 855 -2.71 8.86 22.73
C LEU A 855 -1.86 10.13 22.69
N THR A 856 -2.35 11.20 22.06
CA THR A 856 -1.66 12.50 22.02
C THR A 856 -1.53 13.10 23.42
N PHE A 857 -2.63 13.17 24.17
CA PHE A 857 -2.61 13.65 25.55
C PHE A 857 -1.82 12.74 26.47
N ALA A 858 -1.97 11.42 26.33
CA ALA A 858 -1.22 10.46 27.13
C ALA A 858 0.30 10.65 26.96
N SER A 859 0.77 10.84 25.72
CA SER A 859 2.18 11.11 25.42
C SER A 859 2.68 12.42 26.01
N ILE A 860 1.88 13.49 25.91
CA ILE A 860 2.25 14.79 26.47
C ILE A 860 2.29 14.73 28.00
N LEU A 861 1.25 14.20 28.62
CA LEU A 861 1.10 14.17 30.08
C LEU A 861 2.09 13.19 30.73
N ALA A 862 2.36 12.02 30.14
CA ALA A 862 3.37 11.10 30.64
C ALA A 862 4.73 11.79 30.82
N LYS A 863 5.14 12.61 29.85
CA LYS A 863 6.36 13.43 29.96
C LYS A 863 6.29 14.46 31.09
N LYS A 864 5.15 15.12 31.29
CA LYS A 864 5.00 16.14 32.36
C LYS A 864 5.03 15.49 33.74
N VAL A 865 4.38 14.33 33.87
CA VAL A 865 4.44 13.51 35.07
C VAL A 865 5.88 13.09 35.36
N LEU A 866 6.62 12.57 34.37
CA LEU A 866 8.02 12.16 34.54
C LEU A 866 8.93 13.30 35.00
N MET A 867 8.71 14.51 34.51
CA MET A 867 9.45 15.70 34.95
C MET A 867 8.97 16.27 36.29
N GLY A 868 8.02 15.63 36.97
CA GLY A 868 7.50 16.07 38.27
C GLY A 868 6.66 17.33 38.20
N CYS A 869 6.10 17.67 37.04
CA CYS A 869 5.32 18.89 36.86
C CYS A 869 4.03 18.84 37.70
N SER A 870 3.86 19.81 38.60
CA SER A 870 2.61 20.03 39.31
C SER A 870 1.63 20.89 38.51
N HIS A 871 2.13 21.64 37.52
CA HIS A 871 1.32 22.50 36.66
C HIS A 871 1.76 22.32 35.21
N ALA A 872 0.80 22.21 34.30
CA ALA A 872 1.08 22.06 32.88
C ALA A 872 0.16 22.95 32.04
N VAL A 873 0.72 23.57 31.00
CA VAL A 873 -0.05 24.20 29.93
C VAL A 873 0.11 23.37 28.65
N ILE A 874 -0.97 23.09 27.94
CA ILE A 874 -0.92 22.44 26.63
C ILE A 874 -1.53 23.39 25.61
N ASP A 875 -0.70 23.85 24.66
CA ASP A 875 -1.13 24.58 23.48
C ASP A 875 -1.63 23.61 22.40
N ILE A 876 -2.95 23.47 22.33
CA ILE A 876 -3.70 22.62 21.43
C ILE A 876 -3.93 23.37 20.11
N LYS A 877 -3.41 22.78 19.04
CA LYS A 877 -3.53 23.30 17.69
C LYS A 877 -4.83 22.80 17.04
N LEU A 878 -5.71 23.73 16.65
CA LEU A 878 -6.94 23.45 15.90
C LEU A 878 -6.81 23.94 14.45
N GLY A 879 -7.40 23.26 13.48
CA GLY A 879 -7.18 23.48 12.05
C GLY A 879 -6.79 22.20 11.31
N ARG A 880 -6.35 22.29 10.06
CA ARG A 880 -6.12 21.10 9.19
C ARG A 880 -5.08 20.12 9.74
N ASP A 881 -4.11 20.59 10.52
CA ASP A 881 -3.10 19.74 11.18
C ASP A 881 -3.42 19.43 12.67
N THR A 882 -4.68 19.59 13.09
CA THR A 882 -5.09 19.22 14.45
C THR A 882 -4.75 17.76 14.76
N LYS A 883 -4.26 17.52 15.99
CA LYS A 883 -4.03 16.18 16.54
C LYS A 883 -5.24 15.68 17.35
N LEU A 884 -6.40 16.31 17.19
CA LEU A 884 -7.65 15.98 17.88
C LEU A 884 -8.67 15.33 16.94
N ILE A 885 -8.28 14.27 16.23
CA ILE A 885 -9.20 13.52 15.36
C ILE A 885 -9.49 12.17 16.04
N PRO A 886 -10.62 12.02 16.75
CA PRO A 886 -10.93 10.77 17.43
C PRO A 886 -11.12 9.66 16.41
N THR A 887 -10.48 8.53 16.68
CA THR A 887 -10.53 7.32 15.84
C THR A 887 -11.92 6.69 15.81
N HIS A 888 -12.68 6.87 16.89
CA HIS A 888 -14.04 6.35 17.07
C HIS A 888 -14.86 7.43 17.80
N SER A 889 -16.09 7.73 17.35
CA SER A 889 -17.15 8.54 18.01
C SER A 889 -17.41 10.00 17.60
N ALA A 890 -16.52 10.75 16.94
CA ALA A 890 -16.91 12.12 16.50
C ALA A 890 -17.81 12.09 15.25
N SER A 891 -18.76 13.02 15.20
CA SER A 891 -19.48 13.31 13.98
C SER A 891 -18.55 13.95 12.94
N VAL A 892 -18.81 13.71 11.65
CA VAL A 892 -18.07 14.35 10.55
C VAL A 892 -18.07 15.87 10.71
N GLN A 893 -19.21 16.45 11.12
CA GLN A 893 -19.34 17.88 11.38
C GLN A 893 -18.39 18.35 12.50
N GLN A 894 -18.26 17.60 13.60
CA GLN A 894 -17.32 17.95 14.65
C GLN A 894 -15.87 17.92 14.15
N ILE A 895 -15.52 16.93 13.31
CA ILE A 895 -14.19 16.84 12.68
C ILE A 895 -13.96 18.00 11.71
N GLU A 896 -14.93 18.32 10.85
CA GLU A 896 -14.86 19.44 9.92
C GLU A 896 -14.69 20.78 10.67
N THR A 897 -15.45 20.98 11.74
CA THR A 897 -15.33 22.15 12.62
C THR A 897 -13.93 22.21 13.24
N LEU A 898 -13.45 21.12 13.85
CA LEU A 898 -12.10 21.05 14.44
C LEU A 898 -10.99 21.31 13.40
N CYS A 899 -11.17 20.84 12.18
CA CYS A 899 -10.23 21.01 11.08
C CYS A 899 -10.37 22.35 10.35
N GLY A 900 -11.38 23.17 10.68
CA GLY A 900 -11.67 24.41 9.97
C GLY A 900 -12.08 24.23 8.51
N LEU A 901 -12.65 23.07 8.15
CA LEU A 901 -13.03 22.70 6.77
C LEU A 901 -14.41 23.23 6.34
N SER A 902 -14.92 24.29 6.98
CA SER A 902 -16.18 24.90 6.55
C SER A 902 -16.05 25.44 5.12
N ARG A 903 -17.18 25.67 4.43
CA ARG A 903 -17.19 26.23 3.06
C ARG A 903 -16.63 27.67 2.98
N GLU A 904 -16.33 28.27 4.12
CA GLU A 904 -15.72 29.60 4.20
C GLU A 904 -14.18 29.51 4.06
N PRO A 905 -13.52 30.53 3.51
CA PRO A 905 -12.06 30.55 3.42
C PRO A 905 -11.43 30.33 4.81
N PRO A 906 -10.29 29.60 4.88
CA PRO A 906 -9.66 29.24 6.15
C PRO A 906 -9.42 30.49 7.01
N ASN A 907 -9.76 30.39 8.30
CA ASN A 907 -9.60 31.49 9.24
C ASN A 907 -8.12 31.94 9.25
N PRO A 908 -7.82 33.17 8.81
CA PRO A 908 -6.46 33.60 8.60
C PRO A 908 -5.76 34.08 9.87
N LEU A 909 -6.47 34.10 10.99
CA LEU A 909 -5.98 34.63 12.25
C LEU A 909 -5.44 33.49 13.12
N PRO A 910 -4.46 33.75 14.01
CA PRO A 910 -3.93 32.74 14.94
C PRO A 910 -4.96 32.31 16.00
N GLN A 911 -6.11 33.00 16.06
CA GLN A 911 -7.23 32.71 16.94
C GLN A 911 -8.17 31.70 16.31
N ILE A 912 -8.62 30.75 17.12
CA ILE A 912 -9.65 29.78 16.74
C ILE A 912 -11.04 30.42 16.74
N THR A 913 -11.98 29.83 16.02
CA THR A 913 -13.38 30.27 16.08
C THR A 913 -14.05 29.76 17.36
N PRO A 914 -15.12 30.42 17.86
CA PRO A 914 -15.90 29.89 18.99
C PRO A 914 -16.48 28.49 18.74
N GLU A 915 -16.77 28.15 17.48
CA GLU A 915 -17.27 26.83 17.07
C GLU A 915 -16.17 25.77 17.17
N GLN A 916 -14.96 26.08 16.70
CA GLN A 916 -13.76 25.25 16.89
C GLN A 916 -13.48 24.99 18.36
N TYR A 917 -13.57 26.03 19.19
CA TYR A 917 -13.39 25.92 20.63
C TYR A 917 -14.39 24.93 21.23
N ARG A 918 -15.70 25.14 21.01
CA ARG A 918 -16.76 24.26 21.52
C ARG A 918 -16.58 22.81 21.06
N ALA A 919 -16.32 22.60 19.78
CA ALA A 919 -16.10 21.26 19.24
C ALA A 919 -14.92 20.54 19.90
N ALA A 920 -13.85 21.28 20.26
CA ALA A 920 -12.70 20.74 20.97
C ALA A 920 -13.03 20.44 22.45
N ILE A 921 -13.80 21.29 23.11
CA ILE A 921 -14.26 21.05 24.49
C ILE A 921 -15.18 19.82 24.54
N ASP A 922 -16.16 19.73 23.65
CA ASP A 922 -17.08 18.58 23.58
C ASP A 922 -16.34 17.26 23.38
N LEU A 923 -15.22 17.28 22.65
CA LEU A 923 -14.36 16.13 22.44
C LEU A 923 -13.49 15.80 23.66
N LEU A 924 -12.87 16.82 24.27
CA LEU A 924 -11.86 16.64 25.31
C LEU A 924 -12.46 16.47 26.70
N GLN A 925 -13.63 17.05 26.96
CA GLN A 925 -14.28 16.99 28.26
C GLN A 925 -14.52 15.54 28.70
N PRO A 926 -15.17 14.66 27.92
CA PRO A 926 -15.34 13.26 28.31
C PRO A 926 -14.01 12.54 28.57
N LEU A 927 -12.97 12.86 27.79
CA LEU A 927 -11.65 12.25 27.91
C LEU A 927 -10.95 12.66 29.22
N LEU A 928 -11.08 13.92 29.63
CA LEU A 928 -10.37 14.52 30.77
C LEU A 928 -11.15 14.43 32.08
N THR A 929 -12.48 14.32 32.03
CA THR A 929 -13.32 14.17 33.22
C THR A 929 -13.66 12.71 33.52
N ALA A 930 -13.44 11.78 32.58
CA ALA A 930 -13.55 10.34 32.84
C ALA A 930 -12.66 9.95 34.03
N ASN A 931 -13.13 9.01 34.85
CA ASN A 931 -12.44 8.56 36.08
C ASN A 931 -12.07 9.68 37.08
N HIS A 932 -12.74 10.84 37.01
CA HIS A 932 -12.47 11.97 37.90
C HIS A 932 -11.02 12.49 37.84
N LEU A 933 -10.37 12.41 36.68
CA LEU A 933 -8.99 12.91 36.52
C LEU A 933 -8.91 14.42 36.73
N TYR A 934 -9.83 15.15 36.09
CA TYR A 934 -9.95 16.59 36.23
C TYR A 934 -11.41 17.03 36.33
N ALA A 935 -11.64 18.12 37.05
CA ALA A 935 -12.84 18.93 37.05
C ALA A 935 -12.57 20.25 36.29
N ILE A 936 -13.55 20.71 35.53
CA ILE A 936 -13.48 22.00 34.82
C ILE A 936 -13.78 23.11 35.83
N THR A 937 -12.83 24.03 36.04
CA THR A 937 -12.93 25.05 37.11
C THR A 937 -13.21 26.48 36.62
N ALA A 938 -13.13 26.78 35.31
CA ALA A 938 -13.16 28.17 34.82
C ALA A 938 -14.12 28.46 33.64
N ASN A 939 -14.50 29.75 33.59
CA ASN A 939 -15.59 30.43 32.88
C ASN A 939 -15.76 30.16 31.37
N GLU A 940 -17.02 29.99 30.94
CA GLU A 940 -17.49 29.96 29.54
C GLU A 940 -17.14 31.22 28.70
N THR A 941 -16.57 32.26 29.29
CA THR A 941 -16.37 33.55 28.62
C THR A 941 -15.10 33.62 27.77
N ASP A 942 -14.07 32.82 28.08
CA ASP A 942 -12.78 32.85 27.36
C ASP A 942 -12.69 31.72 26.34
N ASN A 943 -13.07 32.03 25.08
CA ASN A 943 -13.11 31.08 23.95
C ASN A 943 -11.73 30.55 23.47
N HIS A 944 -10.70 30.57 24.31
CA HIS A 944 -9.34 30.13 23.98
C HIS A 944 -8.62 29.39 25.12
N LEU A 945 -9.21 29.29 26.32
CA LEU A 945 -8.55 28.73 27.50
C LEU A 945 -9.51 27.88 28.33
N LEU A 946 -9.14 26.62 28.58
CA LEU A 946 -9.84 25.72 29.50
C LEU A 946 -8.92 25.40 30.69
N LYS A 947 -9.38 25.67 31.91
CA LYS A 947 -8.65 25.30 33.14
C LYS A 947 -9.25 24.05 33.78
N LEU A 948 -8.36 23.17 34.22
CA LEU A 948 -8.68 21.86 34.77
C LEU A 948 -7.89 21.63 36.06
N GLU A 949 -8.58 21.21 37.11
CA GLU A 949 -7.99 20.88 38.41
C GLU A 949 -8.54 19.53 38.90
N PRO A 950 -7.76 18.69 39.59
CA PRO A 950 -8.28 17.49 40.22
C PRO A 950 -9.46 17.80 41.15
N PRO A 951 -10.50 16.95 41.21
CA PRO A 951 -11.61 17.17 42.13
C PRO A 951 -11.15 17.17 43.60
N GLU A 952 -11.65 18.12 44.41
CA GLU A 952 -11.27 18.30 45.83
C GLU A 952 -11.41 17.02 46.69
N ASN A 953 -12.33 16.14 46.32
CA ASN A 953 -12.64 14.89 47.04
C ASN A 953 -12.03 13.63 46.38
N SER A 954 -11.16 13.77 45.38
CA SER A 954 -10.53 12.61 44.77
C SER A 954 -9.61 11.95 45.80
N PRO A 955 -9.71 10.62 46.03
CA PRO A 955 -8.78 9.92 46.94
C PRO A 955 -7.36 10.27 46.52
N ALA A 956 -6.50 10.60 47.51
CA ALA A 956 -5.14 11.09 47.29
C ALA A 956 -4.53 10.45 46.04
N PRO A 957 -4.26 11.24 44.99
CA PRO A 957 -4.20 10.73 43.64
C PRO A 957 -3.13 9.64 43.58
N THR A 958 -3.55 8.41 43.30
CA THR A 958 -2.64 7.29 43.05
C THR A 958 -1.76 7.55 41.83
N THR A 959 -2.06 8.59 41.05
CA THR A 959 -1.37 9.02 39.84
C THR A 959 -0.72 10.39 40.05
N HIS A 960 0.58 10.51 39.73
CA HIS A 960 1.38 11.74 39.78
C HIS A 960 0.98 12.83 38.74
N LEU A 961 -0.31 12.95 38.41
CA LEU A 961 -0.81 13.91 37.43
C LEU A 961 -0.59 15.36 37.88
N PRO A 962 -0.41 16.30 36.94
CA PRO A 962 -0.37 17.72 37.28
C PRO A 962 -1.61 18.14 38.08
N ARG A 963 -1.41 18.87 39.18
CA ARG A 963 -2.45 19.48 40.02
C ARG A 963 -3.26 20.54 39.27
N GLN A 964 -2.69 21.09 38.21
CA GLN A 964 -3.39 22.01 37.35
C GLN A 964 -2.98 21.77 35.90
N LEU A 965 -3.98 21.71 35.03
CA LEU A 965 -3.81 21.58 33.60
C LEU A 965 -4.57 22.71 32.89
N ASN A 966 -3.86 23.56 32.17
CA ASN A 966 -4.46 24.62 31.37
C ASN A 966 -4.33 24.27 29.88
N LEU A 967 -5.44 24.24 29.16
CA LEU A 967 -5.48 23.99 27.72
C LEU A 967 -5.68 25.31 26.99
N LEU A 968 -4.63 25.76 26.31
CA LEU A 968 -4.66 26.93 25.44
C LEU A 968 -4.96 26.45 24.02
N PHE A 969 -5.95 27.03 23.35
CA PHE A 969 -6.29 26.63 21.98
C PHE A 969 -5.85 27.69 20.97
N THR A 970 -5.06 27.28 19.97
CA THR A 970 -4.53 28.17 18.93
C THR A 970 -4.72 27.60 17.53
N ASN A 971 -4.71 28.45 16.51
CA ASN A 971 -4.90 28.03 15.12
C ASN A 971 -3.62 27.39 14.53
N ALA A 972 -3.77 26.21 13.93
CA ALA A 972 -2.75 25.42 13.26
C ALA A 972 -2.57 25.77 11.78
N ASP A 973 -3.59 26.39 11.17
CA ASP A 973 -3.61 26.70 9.74
C ASP A 973 -2.78 27.92 9.35
N THR A 974 -2.27 28.65 10.34
CA THR A 974 -1.46 29.85 10.15
C THR A 974 -0.09 29.67 10.81
N PRO A 975 1.00 30.13 10.18
CA PRO A 975 2.32 30.10 10.80
C PRO A 975 2.31 31.00 12.05
N GLN A 976 2.84 30.50 13.17
CA GLN A 976 2.83 31.29 14.41
C GLN A 976 3.82 32.44 14.42
N CYS A 977 4.73 32.49 13.46
CA CYS A 977 5.72 33.55 13.36
C CYS A 977 6.18 33.72 11.92
N ARG A 978 7.10 34.67 11.68
CA ARG A 978 7.61 34.94 10.33
C ARG A 978 8.59 33.88 9.81
N ALA A 979 9.16 33.07 10.70
CA ALA A 979 10.23 32.14 10.33
C ALA A 979 9.79 30.68 10.37
N ILE A 980 10.17 29.93 9.35
CA ILE A 980 10.08 28.47 9.28
C ILE A 980 11.48 27.95 8.99
N GLY A 981 12.06 27.19 9.92
CA GLY A 981 13.46 26.77 9.87
C GLY A 981 14.15 27.01 11.20
N ARG A 982 15.11 26.16 11.54
CA ARG A 982 15.67 26.05 12.90
C ARG A 982 16.39 27.34 13.31
N LYS A 983 17.42 27.75 12.55
CA LYS A 983 18.16 28.99 12.81
C LYS A 983 17.33 30.25 12.53
N LEU A 984 16.48 30.22 11.50
CA LEU A 984 15.60 31.36 11.18
C LEU A 984 14.62 31.67 12.33
N ILE A 985 14.09 30.65 13.00
CA ILE A 985 13.23 30.85 14.17
C ILE A 985 14.01 31.51 15.31
N LEU A 986 15.25 31.10 15.59
CA LEU A 986 16.09 31.76 16.62
C LEU A 986 16.36 33.24 16.28
N ILE A 987 16.69 33.53 15.01
CA ILE A 987 16.87 34.91 14.53
C ILE A 987 15.58 35.72 14.72
N HIS A 988 14.43 35.12 14.42
CA HIS A 988 13.15 35.79 14.59
C HIS A 988 12.82 36.03 16.07
N LEU A 989 13.06 35.07 16.96
CA LEU A 989 12.87 35.23 18.40
C LEU A 989 13.74 36.36 18.95
N GLU A 990 15.01 36.43 18.56
CA GLU A 990 15.91 37.52 18.94
C GLU A 990 15.33 38.87 18.52
N ARG A 991 14.93 39.01 17.24
CA ARG A 991 14.32 40.24 16.72
C ARG A 991 13.02 40.61 17.45
N LEU A 992 12.18 39.62 17.79
CA LEU A 992 10.92 39.85 18.49
C LEU A 992 11.11 40.29 19.95
N LEU A 993 12.15 39.80 20.62
CA LEU A 993 12.34 39.93 22.07
C LEU A 993 13.35 41.02 22.44
N GLU A 994 14.26 41.38 21.54
CA GLU A 994 15.25 42.44 21.78
C GLU A 994 14.77 43.83 21.37
N SER A 995 13.65 43.95 20.62
CA SER A 995 13.07 45.25 20.28
C SER A 995 12.69 46.04 21.55
N ASP A 996 12.62 47.37 21.44
CA ASP A 996 12.20 48.24 22.56
C ASP A 996 10.78 47.93 23.02
N THR A 997 9.96 47.38 22.12
CA THR A 997 8.60 46.92 22.40
C THR A 997 8.44 45.48 21.88
N PRO A 998 8.69 44.45 22.71
CA PRO A 998 8.62 43.06 22.30
C PRO A 998 7.35 42.74 21.52
N PHE A 999 7.49 41.96 20.46
CA PHE A 999 6.44 41.61 19.50
C PHE A 999 5.91 42.77 18.64
N SER A 1000 6.51 43.96 18.64
CA SER A 1000 6.13 45.12 17.80
C SER A 1000 5.92 44.75 16.33
N ASP A 1001 6.77 43.87 15.82
CA ASP A 1001 6.85 43.46 14.43
C ASP A 1001 5.80 42.41 14.03
N LEU A 1002 4.92 42.03 14.95
CA LEU A 1002 3.81 41.11 14.69
C LEU A 1002 2.46 41.85 14.56
N PRO A 1003 1.51 41.31 13.78
CA PRO A 1003 0.14 41.83 13.77
C PRO A 1003 -0.53 41.70 15.14
N ASP A 1004 -1.55 42.52 15.40
CA ASP A 1004 -2.20 42.63 16.72
C ASP A 1004 -2.73 41.29 17.26
N LYS A 1005 -3.16 40.39 16.38
CA LYS A 1005 -3.66 39.06 16.78
C LYS A 1005 -2.57 38.13 17.31
N TRP A 1006 -1.35 38.22 16.78
CA TRP A 1006 -0.19 37.50 17.31
C TRP A 1006 0.32 38.13 18.60
N LYS A 1007 0.31 39.47 18.69
CA LYS A 1007 0.57 40.20 19.94
C LYS A 1007 -0.41 39.77 21.03
N GLN A 1008 -1.70 39.70 20.72
CA GLN A 1008 -2.72 39.22 21.64
C GLN A 1008 -2.44 37.79 22.10
N LEU A 1009 -2.06 36.89 21.19
CA LEU A 1009 -1.69 35.52 21.56
C LEU A 1009 -0.51 35.48 22.54
N PHE A 1010 0.62 36.10 22.18
CA PHE A 1010 1.86 35.97 22.96
C PHE A 1010 1.96 36.87 24.19
N TYR A 1011 1.24 38.00 24.22
CA TYR A 1011 1.31 39.00 25.29
C TYR A 1011 0.09 39.00 26.22
N GLN A 1012 -1.03 38.42 25.80
CA GLN A 1012 -2.25 38.37 26.63
C GLN A 1012 -2.68 36.92 26.92
N GLN A 1013 -2.99 36.14 25.87
CA GLN A 1013 -3.58 34.81 26.04
C GLN A 1013 -2.60 33.79 26.64
N LEU A 1014 -1.36 33.78 26.18
CA LEU A 1014 -0.33 32.87 26.69
C LEU A 1014 0.07 33.19 28.15
N PRO A 1015 0.37 34.44 28.54
CA PRO A 1015 0.58 34.80 29.96
C PRO A 1015 -0.63 34.47 30.84
N GLN A 1016 -1.86 34.68 30.35
CA GLN A 1016 -3.08 34.31 31.06
C GLN A 1016 -3.16 32.79 31.31
N ALA A 1017 -2.84 31.97 30.29
CA ALA A 1017 -2.79 30.51 30.43
C ALA A 1017 -1.70 30.04 31.42
N LEU A 1018 -0.65 30.84 31.62
CA LEU A 1018 0.42 30.62 32.59
C LEU A 1018 0.15 31.31 33.94
N GLU A 1019 -0.98 31.98 34.11
CA GLU A 1019 -1.39 32.71 35.31
C GLU A 1019 -0.43 33.83 35.73
N ILE A 1020 0.03 34.59 34.75
CA ILE A 1020 0.83 35.80 34.93
C ILE A 1020 -0.12 36.99 34.88
N THR A 1021 -0.33 37.63 36.03
CA THR A 1021 -1.29 38.75 36.15
C THR A 1021 -0.75 40.07 35.60
N HIS A 1022 0.57 40.24 35.59
CA HIS A 1022 1.22 41.47 35.14
C HIS A 1022 2.33 41.15 34.14
N PRO A 1023 2.01 40.90 32.86
CA PRO A 1023 3.02 40.67 31.83
C PRO A 1023 3.97 41.88 31.73
N ASP A 1024 5.26 41.66 31.95
CA ASP A 1024 6.31 42.69 31.92
C ASP A 1024 7.31 42.40 30.79
N GLN A 1025 7.40 43.31 29.83
CA GLN A 1025 8.30 43.23 28.68
C GLN A 1025 9.78 43.25 29.07
N ALA A 1026 10.15 44.02 30.10
CA ALA A 1026 11.54 44.10 30.54
C ALA A 1026 11.99 42.78 31.16
N GLN A 1027 11.13 42.14 31.97
CA GLN A 1027 11.39 40.81 32.52
C GLN A 1027 11.40 39.74 31.43
N LEU A 1028 10.55 39.85 30.40
CA LEU A 1028 10.59 38.92 29.27
C LEU A 1028 11.90 39.03 28.49
N LYS A 1029 12.38 40.26 28.25
CA LYS A 1029 13.69 40.52 27.62
C LYS A 1029 14.84 40.00 28.48
N GLN A 1030 14.75 40.13 29.81
CA GLN A 1030 15.70 39.53 30.75
C GLN A 1030 15.70 37.99 30.64
N ALA A 1031 14.52 37.36 30.64
CA ALA A 1031 14.40 35.91 30.48
C ALA A 1031 14.99 35.42 29.15
N TRP A 1032 14.76 36.16 28.05
CA TRP A 1032 15.40 35.90 26.76
C TRP A 1032 16.91 36.02 26.84
N SER A 1033 17.43 37.08 27.47
CA SER A 1033 18.88 37.25 27.66
C SER A 1033 19.50 36.07 28.41
N THR A 1034 18.83 35.52 29.41
CA THR A 1034 19.29 34.33 30.14
C THR A 1034 19.28 33.09 29.25
N LEU A 1035 18.24 32.86 28.45
CA LEU A 1035 18.24 31.74 27.50
C LEU A 1035 19.32 31.89 26.42
N LYS A 1036 19.56 33.13 25.96
CA LYS A 1036 20.54 33.46 24.92
C LYS A 1036 21.97 33.11 25.33
N THR A 1037 22.34 33.23 26.62
CA THR A 1037 23.68 32.79 27.08
C THR A 1037 23.88 31.28 26.96
N GLN A 1038 22.80 30.50 26.84
CA GLN A 1038 22.81 29.06 26.62
C GLN A 1038 22.77 28.69 25.13
N LEU A 1039 22.80 29.68 24.23
CA LEU A 1039 22.76 29.53 22.77
C LEU A 1039 24.02 30.12 22.11
N PRO A 1040 25.21 29.51 22.34
CA PRO A 1040 26.48 30.09 21.91
C PRO A 1040 26.60 30.29 20.38
N GLU A 1041 25.95 29.45 19.58
CA GLU A 1041 26.00 29.56 18.12
C GLU A 1041 25.18 30.74 17.60
N LEU A 1042 24.16 31.22 18.34
CA LEU A 1042 23.32 32.35 17.90
C LEU A 1042 24.10 33.64 17.64
N GLU A 1043 25.26 33.81 18.30
CA GLU A 1043 26.15 34.97 18.13
C GLU A 1043 27.42 34.66 17.31
N GLN A 1044 27.90 33.41 17.38
CA GLN A 1044 29.20 33.03 16.80
C GLN A 1044 29.09 32.44 15.40
N ASP A 1045 27.92 31.98 15.00
CA ASP A 1045 27.70 31.28 13.74
C ASP A 1045 27.67 32.26 12.55
N SER A 1046 28.56 32.03 11.58
CA SER A 1046 28.71 32.86 10.37
C SER A 1046 27.48 32.81 9.45
N VAL A 1047 26.75 31.71 9.43
CA VAL A 1047 25.49 31.55 8.69
C VAL A 1047 24.41 32.41 9.32
N ILE A 1048 24.27 32.39 10.64
CA ILE A 1048 23.33 33.26 11.36
C ILE A 1048 23.64 34.73 11.07
N ALA A 1049 24.91 35.15 11.14
CA ALA A 1049 25.31 36.51 10.81
C ALA A 1049 25.01 36.88 9.34
N ALA A 1050 25.16 35.94 8.41
CA ALA A 1050 24.81 36.15 7.00
C ALA A 1050 23.29 36.27 6.78
N LEU A 1051 22.50 35.41 7.42
CA LEU A 1051 21.04 35.45 7.40
C LEU A 1051 20.51 36.78 7.98
N LYS A 1052 21.00 37.20 9.15
CA LYS A 1052 20.65 38.50 9.78
C LYS A 1052 20.92 39.67 8.83
N ARG A 1053 22.11 39.73 8.23
CA ARG A 1053 22.47 40.78 7.25
C ARG A 1053 21.53 40.80 6.04
N HIS A 1054 21.22 39.62 5.47
CA HIS A 1054 20.32 39.53 4.33
C HIS A 1054 18.89 40.01 4.64
N LEU A 1055 18.36 39.63 5.80
CA LEU A 1055 17.03 40.02 6.26
C LEU A 1055 16.90 41.52 6.56
N VAL A 1056 18.03 42.21 6.83
CA VAL A 1056 18.08 43.67 6.97
C VAL A 1056 18.14 44.35 5.60
N ASP A 1057 18.99 43.85 4.70
CA ASP A 1057 19.26 44.52 3.42
C ASP A 1057 18.17 44.27 2.35
N ASN A 1058 17.32 43.25 2.50
CA ASN A 1058 16.26 42.88 1.54
C ASN A 1058 16.75 42.76 0.09
N ARG A 1059 17.97 42.25 -0.13
CA ARG A 1059 18.55 42.15 -1.49
C ARG A 1059 17.89 41.03 -2.29
N PRO A 1060 17.62 41.24 -3.60
CA PRO A 1060 17.12 40.17 -4.46
C PRO A 1060 18.21 39.11 -4.69
N SER A 1061 17.80 37.83 -4.68
CA SER A 1061 18.56 36.60 -5.02
C SER A 1061 20.09 36.71 -5.13
N GLU A 1062 20.78 36.46 -4.01
CA GLU A 1062 22.24 36.42 -3.93
C GLU A 1062 22.73 35.12 -3.25
N LYS A 1063 23.97 34.73 -3.57
CA LYS A 1063 24.71 33.72 -2.81
C LYS A 1063 25.12 34.37 -1.48
N LEU A 1064 24.64 33.85 -0.35
CA LEU A 1064 24.85 34.48 0.96
C LEU A 1064 26.25 34.25 1.51
N LEU A 1065 26.77 33.05 1.29
CA LEU A 1065 28.08 32.62 1.74
C LEU A 1065 28.77 31.84 0.62
N ASN A 1066 30.00 32.23 0.31
CA ASN A 1066 30.77 31.59 -0.76
C ASN A 1066 31.12 30.14 -0.43
N ASP A 1067 31.39 29.85 0.84
CA ASP A 1067 31.90 28.56 1.30
C ASP A 1067 30.78 27.54 1.62
N ASP A 1068 29.62 28.01 2.10
CA ASP A 1068 28.51 27.13 2.53
C ASP A 1068 27.47 26.85 1.43
N ASN A 1069 27.60 27.45 0.25
CA ASN A 1069 26.62 27.35 -0.84
C ASN A 1069 25.17 27.69 -0.44
N LEU A 1070 24.92 28.44 0.64
CA LEU A 1070 23.57 28.87 1.00
C LEU A 1070 23.10 30.01 0.07
N CYS A 1071 21.94 29.82 -0.55
CA CYS A 1071 21.33 30.75 -1.49
C CYS A 1071 19.99 31.28 -0.94
N ALA A 1072 19.65 32.52 -1.32
CA ALA A 1072 18.35 33.13 -1.04
C ALA A 1072 17.52 33.34 -2.32
N CYS A 1073 16.21 33.11 -2.24
CA CYS A 1073 15.26 33.45 -3.30
C CYS A 1073 14.06 34.19 -2.72
N THR A 1074 13.90 35.45 -3.09
CA THR A 1074 12.81 36.31 -2.61
C THR A 1074 11.68 36.37 -3.64
N ILE A 1075 10.45 36.12 -3.19
CA ILE A 1075 9.24 36.29 -3.98
C ILE A 1075 8.66 37.67 -3.67
N ASN A 1076 8.50 38.48 -4.72
CA ASN A 1076 7.90 39.81 -4.60
C ASN A 1076 6.42 39.81 -5.03
N ALA A 1077 5.66 40.75 -4.48
CA ALA A 1077 4.28 40.98 -4.84
C ALA A 1077 4.13 41.51 -6.28
N GLU A 1078 3.22 40.95 -7.08
CA GLU A 1078 2.98 41.39 -8.46
C GLU A 1078 2.03 42.60 -8.57
N HIS A 1079 1.34 42.91 -7.47
CA HIS A 1079 0.29 43.92 -7.34
C HIS A 1079 0.16 44.35 -5.87
N ASP A 1080 -0.56 45.43 -5.62
CA ASP A 1080 -0.91 45.87 -4.27
C ASP A 1080 -2.03 44.99 -3.69
N GLY A 1081 -2.04 44.81 -2.38
CA GLY A 1081 -3.08 44.03 -1.72
C GLY A 1081 -2.90 43.89 -0.22
N THR A 1082 -3.68 42.97 0.34
CA THR A 1082 -3.55 42.52 1.73
C THR A 1082 -3.49 41.00 1.74
N ILE A 1083 -2.58 40.44 2.54
CA ILE A 1083 -2.51 38.98 2.74
C ILE A 1083 -3.78 38.57 3.48
N THR A 1084 -4.64 37.79 2.83
CA THR A 1084 -5.82 37.27 3.52
C THR A 1084 -5.43 36.07 4.34
N SER A 1085 -4.78 35.05 3.77
CA SER A 1085 -4.32 33.87 4.52
C SER A 1085 -2.99 33.33 3.99
N ILE A 1086 -2.32 32.52 4.81
CA ILE A 1086 -1.10 31.79 4.45
C ILE A 1086 -1.31 30.33 4.84
N ASP A 1087 -1.20 29.41 3.88
CA ASP A 1087 -1.33 27.97 4.13
C ASP A 1087 -0.08 27.41 4.85
N ALA A 1088 -0.18 27.28 6.17
CA ALA A 1088 0.89 26.72 7.00
C ALA A 1088 1.31 25.31 6.54
N ASN A 1089 0.37 24.40 6.29
CA ASN A 1089 0.66 23.02 5.92
C ASN A 1089 1.44 22.95 4.59
N ALA A 1090 1.08 23.78 3.62
CA ALA A 1090 1.84 23.87 2.38
C ALA A 1090 3.28 24.35 2.65
N LEU A 1091 3.46 25.38 3.50
CA LEU A 1091 4.78 25.88 3.89
C LEU A 1091 5.64 24.83 4.60
N ASP A 1092 5.04 23.98 5.43
CA ASP A 1092 5.76 22.88 6.09
C ASP A 1092 6.27 21.86 5.06
N GLN A 1093 5.43 21.46 4.10
CA GLN A 1093 5.85 20.55 3.03
C GLN A 1093 6.94 21.14 2.14
N LEU A 1094 6.90 22.46 1.89
CA LEU A 1094 7.99 23.15 1.19
C LEU A 1094 9.26 23.12 2.04
N PHE A 1095 9.16 23.43 3.33
CA PHE A 1095 10.30 23.40 4.24
C PHE A 1095 10.93 22.00 4.35
N GLU A 1096 10.12 20.94 4.47
CA GLU A 1096 10.62 19.56 4.49
C GLU A 1096 11.49 19.28 3.26
N ARG A 1097 11.02 19.67 2.06
CA ARG A 1097 11.78 19.51 0.81
C ARG A 1097 13.07 20.33 0.79
N LEU A 1098 13.03 21.56 1.29
CA LEU A 1098 14.23 22.40 1.40
C LEU A 1098 15.26 21.79 2.36
N SER A 1099 14.79 21.10 3.41
CA SER A 1099 15.64 20.51 4.46
C SER A 1099 16.15 19.10 4.16
N ASP A 1100 15.58 18.41 3.16
CA ASP A 1100 15.91 17.02 2.86
C ASP A 1100 17.24 16.91 2.10
N THR A 1101 18.30 16.57 2.83
CA THR A 1101 19.63 16.27 2.28
C THR A 1101 19.93 14.76 2.24
N GLY A 1102 18.95 13.91 2.59
CA GLY A 1102 19.08 12.45 2.62
C GLY A 1102 19.80 11.85 3.84
N ILE A 1103 20.44 12.65 4.71
CA ILE A 1103 21.18 12.15 5.89
C ILE A 1103 20.75 12.86 7.19
N GLN A 1104 20.55 14.18 7.17
CA GLN A 1104 20.11 14.97 8.32
C GLN A 1104 19.37 16.23 7.86
N HIS A 1105 18.39 16.70 8.61
CA HIS A 1105 17.72 17.96 8.29
C HIS A 1105 18.68 19.14 8.44
N ASP A 1106 18.84 19.91 7.37
CA ASP A 1106 19.71 21.08 7.35
C ASP A 1106 19.14 22.20 8.25
N PRO A 1107 19.89 22.71 9.26
CA PRO A 1107 19.42 23.78 10.13
C PRO A 1107 19.49 25.18 9.51
N ASP A 1108 20.22 25.35 8.39
CA ASP A 1108 20.53 26.64 7.77
C ASP A 1108 19.48 27.07 6.72
N VAL A 1109 18.69 26.13 6.23
CA VAL A 1109 17.64 26.36 5.23
C VAL A 1109 16.32 26.72 5.89
N GLY A 1110 15.42 27.33 5.12
CA GLY A 1110 14.09 27.67 5.62
C GLY A 1110 13.35 28.72 4.80
N ILE A 1111 12.29 29.26 5.39
CA ILE A 1111 11.38 30.23 4.81
C ILE A 1111 11.22 31.40 5.76
N TRP A 1112 11.33 32.61 5.24
CA TRP A 1112 11.03 33.84 5.95
C TRP A 1112 9.85 34.55 5.32
N LEU A 1113 8.82 34.85 6.11
CA LEU A 1113 7.60 35.53 5.71
C LEU A 1113 7.71 37.03 6.02
N HIS A 1114 7.87 37.83 4.97
CA HIS A 1114 7.93 39.29 5.08
C HIS A 1114 6.58 39.91 5.37
N LYS A 1115 5.50 39.22 5.03
CA LYS A 1115 4.11 39.60 5.35
C LYS A 1115 3.39 38.43 5.99
N LEU A 1116 2.64 38.70 7.05
CA LEU A 1116 1.71 37.79 7.71
C LEU A 1116 0.27 38.13 7.28
N PRO A 1117 -0.72 37.25 7.55
CA PRO A 1117 -2.12 37.58 7.32
C PRO A 1117 -2.52 38.92 7.94
N THR A 1118 -3.44 39.63 7.28
CA THR A 1118 -3.89 41.01 7.55
C THR A 1118 -2.93 42.13 7.18
N GLU A 1119 -1.66 41.85 6.88
CA GLU A 1119 -0.71 42.90 6.52
C GLU A 1119 -0.90 43.34 5.06
N ALA A 1120 -0.87 44.66 4.85
CA ALA A 1120 -0.89 45.24 3.52
C ALA A 1120 0.49 45.18 2.85
N PHE A 1121 0.50 45.15 1.52
CA PHE A 1121 1.71 45.19 0.72
C PHE A 1121 1.49 45.93 -0.60
N CYS A 1122 2.58 46.47 -1.12
CA CYS A 1122 2.63 47.11 -2.44
C CYS A 1122 3.26 46.16 -3.46
N LYS A 1123 3.00 46.39 -4.74
CA LYS A 1123 3.69 45.75 -5.85
C LYS A 1123 5.20 45.95 -5.69
N GLY A 1124 5.96 44.86 -5.75
CA GLY A 1124 7.39 44.84 -5.54
C GLY A 1124 7.83 44.54 -4.11
N ASP A 1125 6.93 44.64 -3.11
CA ASP A 1125 7.25 44.23 -1.74
C ASP A 1125 7.62 42.74 -1.70
N ALA A 1126 8.64 42.39 -0.93
CA ALA A 1126 8.92 41.00 -0.62
C ALA A 1126 7.76 40.39 0.17
N LEU A 1127 7.29 39.21 -0.24
CA LEU A 1127 6.25 38.44 0.45
C LEU A 1127 6.88 37.32 1.27
N LEU A 1128 7.81 36.58 0.68
CA LEU A 1128 8.62 35.59 1.39
C LEU A 1128 10.02 35.47 0.77
N THR A 1129 10.98 34.98 1.56
CA THR A 1129 12.32 34.58 1.12
C THR A 1129 12.57 33.13 1.49
N LEU A 1130 13.06 32.35 0.54
CA LEU A 1130 13.51 30.98 0.76
C LEU A 1130 15.02 30.95 0.90
N PHE A 1131 15.51 30.19 1.87
CA PHE A 1131 16.92 29.88 2.06
C PHE A 1131 17.10 28.39 1.74
N TYR A 1132 18.00 28.08 0.81
CA TYR A 1132 18.18 26.72 0.28
C TYR A 1132 19.62 26.50 -0.16
N ARG A 1133 20.04 25.22 -0.28
CA ARG A 1133 21.32 24.88 -0.90
C ARG A 1133 21.13 24.40 -2.35
N PRO A 1134 21.92 24.86 -3.34
CA PRO A 1134 21.80 24.49 -4.75
C PRO A 1134 22.01 23.00 -5.06
N ASP A 1135 22.70 22.28 -4.20
CA ASP A 1135 22.96 20.85 -4.27
C ASP A 1135 21.80 20.00 -3.73
N ASN A 1136 20.81 20.62 -3.08
CA ASN A 1136 19.54 19.97 -2.81
C ASN A 1136 18.90 19.53 -4.14
N PRO A 1137 18.37 18.29 -4.26
CA PRO A 1137 17.71 17.78 -5.47
C PRO A 1137 16.57 18.67 -5.99
N PHE A 1138 16.07 19.61 -5.17
CA PHE A 1138 15.17 20.66 -5.58
C PHE A 1138 15.84 21.64 -6.54
N ASN A 1139 15.67 21.43 -7.86
CA ASN A 1139 16.31 22.23 -8.91
C ASN A 1139 16.00 23.75 -8.77
N PRO A 1140 17.02 24.59 -8.46
CA PRO A 1140 16.82 26.02 -8.25
C PRO A 1140 16.30 26.77 -9.49
N GLN A 1141 16.51 26.25 -10.69
CA GLN A 1141 16.03 26.87 -11.93
C GLN A 1141 14.52 26.72 -12.13
N GLN A 1142 13.90 25.71 -11.50
CA GLN A 1142 12.45 25.53 -11.53
C GLN A 1142 11.76 26.27 -10.39
N LEU A 1143 12.52 26.65 -9.36
CA LEU A 1143 12.02 27.27 -8.14
C LEU A 1143 11.20 28.55 -8.45
N PRO A 1144 11.61 29.52 -9.29
CA PRO A 1144 10.79 30.70 -9.56
C PRO A 1144 9.43 30.37 -10.21
N ALA A 1145 9.39 29.47 -11.19
CA ALA A 1145 8.16 29.08 -11.88
C ALA A 1145 7.24 28.22 -10.98
N TYR A 1146 7.85 27.36 -10.16
CA TYR A 1146 7.16 26.60 -9.14
C TYR A 1146 6.51 27.57 -8.15
N LEU A 1147 7.29 28.50 -7.60
CA LEU A 1147 6.87 29.48 -6.61
C LEU A 1147 5.84 30.47 -7.13
N GLN A 1148 5.86 30.86 -8.39
CA GLN A 1148 4.85 31.76 -8.96
C GLN A 1148 3.47 31.07 -9.01
N ARG A 1149 3.43 29.77 -9.33
CA ARG A 1149 2.19 28.96 -9.22
C ARG A 1149 1.81 28.73 -7.76
N TRP A 1150 2.82 28.54 -6.91
CA TRP A 1150 2.66 28.28 -5.50
C TRP A 1150 2.15 29.50 -4.72
N GLN A 1151 2.55 30.71 -5.11
CA GLN A 1151 2.08 31.98 -4.55
C GLN A 1151 0.56 32.10 -4.67
N GLN A 1152 -0.02 31.65 -5.80
CA GLN A 1152 -1.47 31.67 -6.01
C GLN A 1152 -2.22 30.63 -5.14
N GLN A 1153 -1.53 29.59 -4.67
CA GLN A 1153 -2.14 28.49 -3.90
C GLN A 1153 -1.93 28.62 -2.39
N VAL A 1154 -0.81 29.21 -1.96
CA VAL A 1154 -0.38 29.23 -0.55
C VAL A 1154 -0.59 30.58 0.10
N ILE A 1155 -0.48 31.68 -0.65
CA ILE A 1155 -0.72 33.03 -0.15
C ILE A 1155 -1.99 33.54 -0.81
N LEU A 1156 -3.10 33.52 -0.07
CA LEU A 1156 -4.32 34.15 -0.56
C LEU A 1156 -4.18 35.67 -0.38
N VAL A 1157 -4.48 36.40 -1.44
CA VAL A 1157 -4.38 37.86 -1.49
C VAL A 1157 -5.73 38.44 -1.86
N HIS A 1158 -6.19 39.44 -1.11
CA HIS A 1158 -7.25 40.32 -1.59
C HIS A 1158 -6.64 41.45 -2.41
N LYS A 1159 -6.88 41.44 -3.72
CA LYS A 1159 -6.48 42.54 -4.61
C LYS A 1159 -7.30 43.76 -4.24
N ARG A 1160 -6.65 44.89 -3.99
CA ARG A 1160 -7.37 46.16 -3.98
C ARG A 1160 -7.75 46.48 -5.43
N ASP A 1161 -9.04 46.60 -5.70
CA ASP A 1161 -9.48 47.18 -6.96
C ASP A 1161 -8.93 48.62 -7.02
N ASN A 1162 -8.31 48.98 -8.15
CA ASN A 1162 -7.68 50.28 -8.40
C ASN A 1162 -8.68 51.47 -8.42
N SER A 1163 -9.82 51.38 -7.74
CA SER A 1163 -10.86 52.42 -7.69
C SER A 1163 -10.65 53.48 -6.60
N CYS A 1164 -9.56 53.41 -5.83
CA CYS A 1164 -9.15 54.47 -4.91
C CYS A 1164 -7.69 54.86 -5.14
N ALA A 1165 -7.47 55.73 -6.12
CA ALA A 1165 -6.37 56.69 -6.15
C ALA A 1165 -6.95 58.09 -5.97
#